data_AF-A0A6A1UZM7-F1
#
_entry.id   AF-A0A6A1UZM7-F1
#
_cell.length_a   1.000
_cell.length_b   1.000
_cell.length_c   1.000
_cell.angle_alpha   90.00
_cell.angle_beta   90.00
_cell.angle_gamma   90.00
#
_symmetry.space_group_name_H-M   'P 1'
#
loop_
_entity.id
_entity.type
_entity.pdbx_description
1 polymer ?
#
loop_
_entity_poly.entity_id
_entity_poly.type
_entity_poly.pdbx_seq_one_letter_code
_entity_poly.pdbx_strand_id
1 'polypeptide(L)'
;MRGDHDSQWVREVDFTPMCCIGQSSAVCVEFPQGRLPNLPRNFAYYKENKGPFTLENVSTFSCNSDLVPIVNPPRGFDLPYRILFKINSLLQHGYLPGSAIDVDFYKLVDPSKTKIEYIECALNKLNHQQGCCYEPVRWLTEQYRSYSMDPHLPKSPAIDLDEKLVYIYRVIITPCKVYFCGPEVNLSNRVLRNYSDDVENFLRIVFVDEDMDRVPSTALSPRASSDRRTSIYERILSILRNGIVVGDKKFEFLAFSSSQLRENSVWMFASRAGLTAADIREWMGDFRDIRNVAKYAARIGQSFSSSRETVSIDVKEMEILPDIEIETGVITYCFSDGIGKISAELASKVAEKCGCKSAVPSAFQIRYAGYKGVVAVDPTSSTKLSLRKSMFKYKSENTKLDVLTWSKCHFCFLNRQIITLLSNLGVGDQVFEKMQKEVINRLNAMTSNPLEAQKALELMFPGETTSILREMLACGYKTNDEPFLAMMLRALRASRLMDLRFKSRIFVQNGRSMLGCLDETRTLEYGHVFVQISRFDRQLCNNSSLVFTASSLDPDSFIFEGKVVVAKNPCLHPGDVRVLRAVNVPALHHMVDCVVFPQQGKRPHPNECSGSDLDGDTYFVCWEPDLIPPSDVEPMNYKLAPPVVLDHDVTIEEVQEYFVKYMVNDSLGMIANAHTVYADKEPRGASSKQCIELAKLHSMAVDSPKTGMVVQIPAHLHVRQYPDFMEKPDKPSYKSQRVIGKLYREVKDIASEPFSLGRVKKYYDPDMKVHGFEDYIDEALKNKRKYNYKLGVLMDSYGIKTEAEILSGSILDLSKPSHRKKDMQPVNNAVMSLRRKARTWFSKGNKSGVCDVYAKASAWYHVTYHHSYRQGMDRDNFLSFPWCICDELVHIKRENASKRALRRSSLQKLIYRLFLWLLFFLCLLLLIFVLINKY
;
A
#
# COMPACT_ATOMS: atom_id res chain seq x y z
N MET A 1 3.09 9.33 -37.36
CA MET A 1 3.74 10.63 -37.05
C MET A 1 3.80 11.45 -38.34
N ARG A 2 3.49 12.76 -38.33
CA ARG A 2 3.67 13.69 -39.48
C ARG A 2 4.31 14.97 -38.94
N GLY A 3 5.33 15.49 -39.62
CA GLY A 3 5.92 16.81 -39.29
C GLY A 3 6.94 17.27 -40.32
N ASP A 4 6.63 18.40 -40.96
CA ASP A 4 7.57 19.26 -41.69
C ASP A 4 8.44 20.07 -40.70
N HIS A 5 9.59 20.55 -41.16
CA HIS A 5 10.76 20.98 -40.40
C HIS A 5 10.62 22.09 -39.33
N ASP A 6 9.42 22.65 -39.08
CA ASP A 6 9.14 23.61 -37.99
C ASP A 6 7.97 23.21 -37.06
N SER A 7 7.43 22.00 -37.22
CA SER A 7 6.23 21.58 -36.48
C SER A 7 6.54 20.80 -35.19
N GLN A 8 6.07 21.34 -34.05
CA GLN A 8 6.16 20.70 -32.75
C GLN A 8 5.41 19.35 -32.76
N TRP A 9 6.11 18.26 -32.44
CA TRP A 9 5.54 16.91 -32.42
C TRP A 9 4.35 16.79 -31.45
N VAL A 10 3.20 16.31 -31.96
CA VAL A 10 1.99 16.02 -31.17
C VAL A 10 1.86 14.51 -30.99
N ARG A 11 1.55 14.07 -29.76
CA ARG A 11 1.29 12.66 -29.46
C ARG A 11 -0.13 12.29 -29.88
N GLU A 12 -0.28 11.09 -30.42
CA GLU A 12 -1.52 10.56 -31.00
C GLU A 12 -1.83 9.16 -30.45
N VAL A 13 -3.09 8.73 -30.55
CA VAL A 13 -3.55 7.38 -30.15
C VAL A 13 -3.10 6.30 -31.13
N ASP A 14 -3.11 6.61 -32.42
CA ASP A 14 -2.62 5.76 -33.49
C ASP A 14 -2.35 6.64 -34.74
N PHE A 15 -1.40 6.23 -35.59
CA PHE A 15 -1.12 6.90 -36.86
C PHE A 15 -1.34 5.99 -38.08
N THR A 16 -1.83 4.78 -37.85
CA THR A 16 -2.16 3.78 -38.86
C THR A 16 -3.67 3.76 -39.11
N PRO A 17 -4.11 3.35 -40.32
CA PRO A 17 -5.52 3.01 -40.53
C PRO A 17 -5.95 1.92 -39.55
N MET A 18 -7.19 1.98 -39.05
CA MET A 18 -7.81 0.90 -38.25
C MET A 18 -7.14 0.59 -36.90
N CYS A 19 -6.37 1.52 -36.34
CA CYS A 19 -5.74 1.36 -35.02
C CYS A 19 -4.82 0.12 -34.90
N CYS A 20 -4.03 -0.15 -35.94
CA CYS A 20 -3.21 -1.36 -36.04
C CYS A 20 -2.05 -1.42 -35.02
N ILE A 21 -1.59 -0.28 -34.47
CA ILE A 21 -0.50 -0.28 -33.47
C ILE A 21 -0.98 -0.97 -32.19
N GLY A 22 -2.19 -0.63 -31.76
CA GLY A 22 -2.79 -1.24 -30.57
C GLY A 22 -3.03 -2.74 -30.72
N GLN A 23 -3.29 -3.19 -31.94
CA GLN A 23 -3.53 -4.61 -32.26
C GLN A 23 -2.24 -5.42 -32.45
N SER A 24 -1.10 -4.76 -32.62
CA SER A 24 0.15 -5.44 -32.99
C SER A 24 1.04 -5.72 -31.76
N SER A 25 1.66 -6.91 -31.75
CA SER A 25 2.73 -7.26 -30.80
C SER A 25 4.13 -6.94 -31.33
N ALA A 26 4.25 -6.67 -32.64
CA ALA A 26 5.49 -6.33 -33.33
C ALA A 26 5.26 -5.17 -34.31
N VAL A 27 6.30 -4.38 -34.57
CA VAL A 27 6.29 -3.32 -35.59
C VAL A 27 7.40 -3.61 -36.59
N CYS A 28 7.06 -3.64 -37.88
CA CYS A 28 8.05 -3.72 -38.95
C CYS A 28 8.43 -2.30 -39.39
N VAL A 29 9.73 -1.99 -39.40
CA VAL A 29 10.24 -0.71 -39.88
C VAL A 29 11.14 -1.00 -41.07
N GLU A 30 10.69 -0.58 -42.26
CA GLU A 30 11.44 -0.70 -43.50
C GLU A 30 12.31 0.56 -43.71
N PHE A 31 13.59 0.36 -44.05
CA PHE A 31 14.52 1.44 -44.32
C PHE A 31 14.72 1.57 -45.84
N PRO A 32 14.40 2.73 -46.46
CA PRO A 32 14.37 2.88 -47.92
C PRO A 32 15.72 2.68 -48.62
N GLN A 33 16.84 3.00 -47.94
CA GLN A 33 18.23 2.67 -48.29
C GLN A 33 19.15 3.32 -47.24
N GLY A 34 20.18 2.60 -46.77
CA GLY A 34 21.18 3.17 -45.86
C GLY A 34 21.89 2.15 -44.97
N ARG A 35 23.04 2.56 -44.41
CA ARG A 35 23.77 1.79 -43.40
C ARG A 35 22.90 1.78 -42.14
N LEU A 36 22.43 0.61 -41.72
CA LEU A 36 21.69 0.47 -40.46
C LEU A 36 22.54 1.09 -39.32
N PRO A 37 21.93 1.84 -38.39
CA PRO A 37 22.62 2.26 -37.19
C PRO A 37 23.17 1.02 -36.47
N ASN A 38 24.19 1.17 -35.63
CA ASN A 38 24.73 0.04 -34.87
C ASN A 38 23.70 -0.43 -33.82
N LEU A 39 22.75 -1.25 -34.26
CA LEU A 39 21.63 -1.77 -33.46
C LEU A 39 22.13 -2.54 -32.21
N PRO A 40 23.19 -3.37 -32.29
CA PRO A 40 23.77 -4.01 -31.10
C PRO A 40 24.26 -3.04 -30.02
N ARG A 41 24.69 -1.81 -30.39
CA ARG A 41 25.10 -0.79 -29.41
C ARG A 41 23.92 -0.02 -28.82
N ASN A 42 22.85 0.13 -29.57
CA ASN A 42 21.75 1.03 -29.23
C ASN A 42 20.56 0.33 -28.56
N PHE A 43 20.44 -0.99 -28.70
CA PHE A 43 19.37 -1.78 -28.08
C PHE A 43 19.94 -2.76 -27.05
N ALA A 44 19.38 -2.74 -25.83
CA ALA A 44 19.78 -3.64 -24.75
C ALA A 44 19.59 -5.12 -25.10
N TYR A 45 18.64 -5.41 -25.99
CA TYR A 45 18.39 -6.73 -26.56
C TYR A 45 18.31 -6.61 -28.08
N TYR A 46 19.21 -7.30 -28.76
CA TYR A 46 19.25 -7.36 -30.22
C TYR A 46 19.48 -8.81 -30.64
N LYS A 47 18.65 -9.29 -31.58
CA LYS A 47 18.83 -10.59 -32.24
C LYS A 47 18.71 -10.37 -33.73
N GLU A 48 19.78 -10.70 -34.45
CA GLU A 48 19.75 -10.71 -35.90
C GLU A 48 19.16 -12.03 -36.40
N ASN A 49 18.19 -11.96 -37.30
CA ASN A 49 17.68 -13.12 -38.02
C ASN A 49 17.81 -12.84 -39.52
N LYS A 50 18.63 -13.65 -40.20
CA LYS A 50 18.85 -13.57 -41.65
C LYS A 50 17.89 -14.46 -42.45
N GLY A 51 16.97 -15.14 -41.76
CA GLY A 51 15.93 -15.94 -42.40
C GLY A 51 14.94 -15.06 -43.18
N PRO A 52 14.32 -15.59 -44.24
CA PRO A 52 13.28 -14.87 -44.96
C PRO A 52 12.07 -14.65 -44.03
N PHE A 53 11.51 -13.43 -44.05
CA PHE A 53 10.21 -13.15 -43.45
C PHE A 53 9.15 -13.25 -44.54
N THR A 54 8.16 -14.11 -44.34
CA THR A 54 6.97 -14.18 -45.20
C THR A 54 5.89 -13.30 -44.61
N LEU A 55 5.38 -12.36 -45.40
CA LEU A 55 4.22 -11.55 -45.00
C LEU A 55 2.95 -12.36 -45.26
N GLU A 56 2.17 -12.57 -44.21
CA GLU A 56 0.83 -13.15 -44.30
C GLU A 56 -0.21 -12.09 -43.98
N ASN A 57 -1.16 -11.87 -44.89
CA ASN A 57 -2.23 -10.91 -44.70
C ASN A 57 -3.36 -11.56 -43.90
N VAL A 58 -3.65 -11.00 -42.73
CA VAL A 58 -4.73 -11.46 -41.84
C VAL A 58 -5.70 -10.31 -41.53
N SER A 59 -6.96 -10.64 -41.24
CA SER A 59 -7.95 -9.68 -40.78
C SER A 59 -7.69 -9.23 -39.34
N THR A 60 -8.14 -8.03 -38.99
CA THR A 60 -8.12 -7.55 -37.60
C THR A 60 -8.93 -8.47 -36.71
N PHE A 61 -8.35 -8.95 -35.61
CA PHE A 61 -9.06 -9.78 -34.64
C PHE A 61 -9.79 -8.94 -33.57
N SER A 62 -9.46 -7.65 -33.44
CA SER A 62 -10.13 -6.78 -32.47
C SER A 62 -11.56 -6.49 -32.91
N CYS A 63 -12.53 -6.64 -32.01
CA CYS A 63 -13.93 -6.33 -32.25
C CYS A 63 -14.28 -4.85 -32.05
N ASN A 64 -13.35 -4.05 -31.53
CA ASN A 64 -13.49 -2.62 -31.31
C ASN A 64 -12.25 -1.90 -31.86
N SER A 65 -12.43 -0.90 -32.72
CA SER A 65 -11.34 -0.11 -33.31
C SER A 65 -10.79 0.93 -32.34
N ASP A 66 -11.64 1.46 -31.45
CA ASP A 66 -11.23 2.44 -30.46
C ASP A 66 -10.61 1.74 -29.25
N LEU A 67 -11.07 0.56 -28.85
CA LEU A 67 -10.55 -0.18 -27.70
C LEU A 67 -9.83 -1.44 -28.14
N VAL A 68 -8.59 -1.27 -28.58
CA VAL A 68 -7.74 -2.34 -29.12
C VAL A 68 -6.65 -2.79 -28.13
N PRO A 69 -6.26 -4.08 -28.15
CA PRO A 69 -7.02 -5.19 -28.73
C PRO A 69 -8.09 -5.68 -27.75
N ILE A 70 -9.34 -5.84 -28.19
CA ILE A 70 -10.38 -6.57 -27.46
C ILE A 70 -10.99 -7.61 -28.40
N VAL A 71 -11.12 -8.85 -27.92
CA VAL A 71 -11.79 -9.94 -28.64
C VAL A 71 -13.10 -10.32 -27.95
N ASN A 72 -14.08 -10.66 -28.79
CA ASN A 72 -15.34 -11.26 -28.37
C ASN A 72 -15.51 -12.62 -29.04
N PRO A 73 -16.23 -13.56 -28.40
CA PRO A 73 -16.52 -14.83 -29.03
C PRO A 73 -17.46 -14.65 -30.24
N PRO A 74 -17.33 -15.48 -31.29
CA PRO A 74 -18.22 -15.43 -32.44
C PRO A 74 -19.65 -15.83 -32.04
N ARG A 75 -20.63 -15.50 -32.90
CA ARG A 75 -22.04 -15.83 -32.67
C ARG A 75 -22.20 -17.33 -32.37
N GLY A 76 -22.96 -17.66 -31.33
CA GLY A 76 -23.23 -19.04 -30.90
C GLY A 76 -22.39 -19.54 -29.73
N PHE A 77 -21.46 -18.72 -29.23
CA PHE A 77 -20.73 -18.99 -27.98
C PHE A 77 -21.18 -18.02 -26.89
N ASP A 78 -21.51 -18.58 -25.73
CA ASP A 78 -21.84 -17.81 -24.52
C ASP A 78 -20.79 -18.13 -23.45
N LEU A 79 -19.80 -17.25 -23.32
CA LEU A 79 -18.70 -17.45 -22.38
C LEU A 79 -18.93 -16.63 -21.12
N PRO A 80 -18.74 -17.21 -19.93
CA PRO A 80 -18.73 -16.46 -18.68
C PRO A 80 -17.76 -15.28 -18.74
N TYR A 81 -18.19 -14.13 -18.25
CA TYR A 81 -17.42 -12.88 -18.21
C TYR A 81 -15.97 -13.09 -17.73
N ARG A 82 -15.77 -13.88 -16.68
CA ARG A 82 -14.43 -14.17 -16.12
C ARG A 82 -13.48 -14.89 -17.09
N ILE A 83 -14.00 -15.78 -17.95
CA ILE A 83 -13.21 -16.50 -18.95
C ILE A 83 -12.83 -15.53 -20.08
N LEU A 84 -13.82 -14.79 -20.59
CA LEU A 84 -13.59 -13.82 -21.66
C LEU A 84 -12.61 -12.71 -21.24
N PHE A 85 -12.73 -12.24 -20.00
CA PHE A 85 -11.81 -11.27 -19.42
C PHE A 85 -10.38 -11.83 -19.37
N LYS A 86 -10.21 -13.11 -18.99
CA LYS A 86 -8.91 -13.77 -18.94
C LYS A 86 -8.32 -13.97 -20.34
N ILE A 87 -9.12 -14.33 -21.35
CA ILE A 87 -8.66 -14.45 -22.74
C ILE A 87 -8.12 -13.12 -23.25
N ASN A 88 -8.87 -12.03 -23.05
CA ASN A 88 -8.44 -10.68 -23.41
C ASN A 88 -7.14 -10.29 -22.67
N SER A 89 -7.06 -10.60 -21.38
CA SER A 89 -5.84 -10.39 -20.59
C SER A 89 -4.63 -11.12 -21.18
N LEU A 90 -4.75 -12.40 -21.52
CA LEU A 90 -3.66 -13.20 -22.10
C LEU A 90 -3.19 -12.65 -23.46
N LEU A 91 -4.13 -12.24 -24.31
CA LEU A 91 -3.86 -11.61 -25.60
C LEU A 91 -3.07 -10.30 -25.43
N GLN A 92 -3.58 -9.40 -24.58
CA GLN A 92 -3.02 -8.06 -24.41
C GLN A 92 -1.63 -8.07 -23.77
N HIS A 93 -1.33 -9.09 -22.96
CA HIS A 93 -0.01 -9.30 -22.37
C HIS A 93 0.93 -10.16 -23.25
N GLY A 94 0.48 -10.58 -24.44
CA GLY A 94 1.30 -11.28 -25.43
C GLY A 94 1.50 -12.77 -25.15
N TYR A 95 0.66 -13.40 -24.34
CA TYR A 95 0.67 -14.84 -24.09
C TYR A 95 -0.09 -15.64 -25.17
N LEU A 96 -0.98 -14.98 -25.90
CA LEU A 96 -1.74 -15.56 -27.01
C LEU A 96 -1.65 -14.63 -28.23
N PRO A 97 -1.44 -15.17 -29.45
CA PRO A 97 -1.57 -14.39 -30.66
C PRO A 97 -3.06 -14.26 -31.02
N GLY A 98 -3.50 -13.05 -31.35
CA GLY A 98 -4.91 -12.79 -31.68
C GLY A 98 -5.43 -13.62 -32.85
N SER A 99 -4.57 -13.92 -33.82
CA SER A 99 -4.91 -14.79 -34.97
C SER A 99 -5.19 -16.25 -34.61
N ALA A 100 -4.72 -16.74 -33.45
CA ALA A 100 -4.99 -18.10 -33.00
C ALA A 100 -6.20 -18.22 -32.07
N ILE A 101 -6.91 -17.10 -31.82
CA ILE A 101 -8.17 -17.08 -31.05
C ILE A 101 -9.33 -17.29 -32.03
N ASP A 102 -9.39 -18.49 -32.61
CA ASP A 102 -10.38 -18.87 -33.61
C ASP A 102 -11.56 -19.66 -33.01
N VAL A 103 -12.44 -20.17 -33.87
CA VAL A 103 -13.61 -20.96 -33.46
C VAL A 103 -13.22 -22.22 -32.70
N ASP A 104 -12.11 -22.87 -33.04
CA ASP A 104 -11.67 -24.11 -32.37
C ASP A 104 -11.07 -23.82 -30.99
N PHE A 105 -10.37 -22.69 -30.84
CA PHE A 105 -10.01 -22.17 -29.53
C PHE A 105 -11.26 -21.94 -28.66
N TYR A 106 -12.27 -21.24 -29.19
CA TYR A 106 -13.51 -20.97 -28.46
C TYR A 106 -14.27 -22.25 -28.06
N LYS A 107 -14.27 -23.31 -28.88
CA LYS A 107 -14.84 -24.61 -28.51
C LYS A 107 -14.16 -25.24 -27.28
N LEU A 108 -12.86 -25.06 -27.11
CA LEU A 108 -12.11 -25.64 -25.99
C LEU A 108 -12.33 -24.89 -24.68
N VAL A 109 -12.57 -23.57 -24.75
CA VAL A 109 -12.82 -22.71 -23.58
C VAL A 109 -14.30 -22.50 -23.27
N ASP A 110 -15.19 -23.23 -23.95
CA ASP A 110 -16.64 -23.23 -23.77
C ASP A 110 -17.04 -24.16 -22.60
N PRO A 111 -17.58 -23.62 -21.48
CA PRO A 111 -17.95 -24.41 -20.31
C PRO A 111 -19.06 -25.43 -20.56
N SER A 112 -19.83 -25.30 -21.65
CA SER A 112 -20.82 -26.31 -22.03
C SER A 112 -20.17 -27.61 -22.54
N LYS A 113 -18.90 -27.56 -22.95
CA LYS A 113 -18.14 -28.68 -23.54
C LYS A 113 -16.98 -29.14 -22.67
N THR A 114 -16.33 -28.22 -21.97
CA THR A 114 -15.16 -28.48 -21.14
C THR A 114 -15.46 -28.08 -19.69
N LYS A 115 -15.02 -28.88 -18.72
CA LYS A 115 -15.13 -28.54 -17.29
C LYS A 115 -14.51 -27.16 -17.03
N ILE A 116 -15.26 -26.27 -16.37
CA ILE A 116 -14.82 -24.89 -16.14
C ILE A 116 -13.52 -24.81 -15.35
N GLU A 117 -13.28 -25.75 -14.44
CA GLU A 117 -12.04 -25.83 -13.66
C GLU A 117 -10.82 -26.13 -14.55
N TYR A 118 -11.01 -26.92 -15.62
CA TYR A 118 -9.94 -27.22 -16.57
C TYR A 118 -9.60 -25.97 -17.37
N ILE A 119 -10.63 -25.25 -17.84
CA ILE A 119 -10.47 -24.00 -18.58
C ILE A 119 -9.72 -22.98 -17.73
N GLU A 120 -10.20 -22.71 -16.51
CA GLU A 120 -9.57 -21.75 -15.61
C GLU A 120 -8.12 -22.15 -15.29
N CYS A 121 -7.86 -23.42 -14.97
CA CYS A 121 -6.50 -23.88 -14.66
C CYS A 121 -5.56 -23.69 -15.86
N ALA A 122 -6.00 -24.08 -17.06
CA ALA A 122 -5.20 -23.99 -18.27
C ALA A 122 -4.92 -22.54 -18.70
N LEU A 123 -5.94 -21.67 -18.70
CA LEU A 123 -5.76 -20.25 -19.01
C LEU A 123 -4.84 -19.55 -18.00
N ASN A 124 -4.90 -19.93 -16.73
CA ASN A 124 -3.93 -19.44 -15.77
C ASN A 124 -2.54 -19.98 -16.07
N LYS A 125 -2.37 -21.26 -16.38
CA LYS A 125 -1.07 -21.84 -16.72
C LYS A 125 -0.43 -21.21 -17.96
N LEU A 126 -1.21 -20.79 -18.96
CA LEU A 126 -0.71 -20.00 -20.12
C LEU A 126 -0.02 -18.69 -19.68
N ASN A 127 -0.57 -18.02 -18.68
CA ASN A 127 0.00 -16.79 -18.12
C ASN A 127 1.42 -16.98 -17.53
N HIS A 128 1.80 -18.23 -17.22
CA HIS A 128 3.07 -18.60 -16.60
C HIS A 128 4.08 -19.19 -17.60
N GLN A 129 3.69 -19.39 -18.86
CA GLN A 129 4.63 -19.88 -19.86
C GLN A 129 5.66 -18.80 -20.23
N GLN A 130 6.89 -19.23 -20.52
CA GLN A 130 7.90 -18.34 -21.08
C GLN A 130 7.56 -18.05 -22.55
N GLY A 131 6.98 -16.88 -22.79
CA GLY A 131 6.67 -16.41 -24.13
C GLY A 131 5.24 -16.71 -24.58
N CYS A 132 4.96 -16.38 -25.84
CA CYS A 132 3.66 -16.52 -26.46
C CYS A 132 3.37 -17.98 -26.84
N CYS A 133 2.16 -18.47 -26.54
CA CYS A 133 1.67 -19.76 -26.99
C CYS A 133 1.08 -19.63 -28.40
N TYR A 134 1.88 -19.96 -29.42
CA TYR A 134 1.47 -19.82 -30.82
C TYR A 134 0.48 -20.89 -31.32
N GLU A 135 0.41 -22.05 -30.65
CA GLU A 135 -0.54 -23.15 -30.97
C GLU A 135 -1.49 -23.45 -29.78
N PRO A 136 -2.34 -22.50 -29.36
CA PRO A 136 -3.11 -22.63 -28.12
C PRO A 136 -4.13 -23.78 -28.14
N VAL A 137 -4.73 -24.10 -29.29
CA VAL A 137 -5.69 -25.21 -29.43
C VAL A 137 -5.04 -26.55 -29.11
N ARG A 138 -3.87 -26.80 -29.70
CA ARG A 138 -3.08 -28.01 -29.44
C ARG A 138 -2.65 -28.07 -27.98
N TRP A 139 -2.14 -26.96 -27.46
CA TRP A 139 -1.66 -26.88 -26.09
C TRP A 139 -2.78 -27.14 -25.08
N LEU A 140 -3.95 -26.52 -25.23
CA LEU A 140 -5.11 -26.74 -24.37
C LEU A 140 -5.56 -28.21 -24.39
N THR A 141 -5.61 -28.82 -25.57
CA THR A 141 -5.97 -30.24 -25.73
C THR A 141 -5.01 -31.15 -24.97
N GLU A 142 -3.69 -30.91 -25.07
CA GLU A 142 -2.67 -31.64 -24.33
C GLU A 142 -2.79 -31.43 -22.81
N GLN A 143 -3.06 -30.21 -22.35
CA GLN A 143 -3.30 -29.93 -20.94
C GLN A 143 -4.52 -30.66 -20.41
N TYR A 144 -5.65 -30.62 -21.11
CA TYR A 144 -6.88 -31.29 -20.68
C TYR A 144 -6.72 -32.81 -20.61
N ARG A 145 -5.94 -33.42 -21.52
CA ARG A 145 -5.55 -34.84 -21.41
C ARG A 145 -4.73 -35.10 -20.14
N SER A 146 -3.72 -34.27 -19.87
CA SER A 146 -2.94 -34.39 -18.62
C SER A 146 -3.82 -34.24 -17.37
N TYR A 147 -4.80 -33.36 -17.40
CA TYR A 147 -5.73 -33.12 -16.30
C TYR A 147 -6.66 -34.33 -16.07
N SER A 148 -7.11 -34.98 -17.14
CA SER A 148 -7.92 -36.20 -17.02
C SER A 148 -7.18 -37.36 -16.33
N MET A 149 -5.85 -37.36 -16.36
CA MET A 149 -4.99 -38.38 -15.77
C MET A 149 -4.53 -38.05 -14.33
N ASP A 150 -4.74 -36.81 -13.85
CA ASP A 150 -4.29 -36.35 -12.52
C ASP A 150 -5.49 -36.20 -11.55
N PRO A 151 -5.62 -37.06 -10.52
CA PRO A 151 -6.70 -37.00 -9.53
C PRO A 151 -6.59 -35.80 -8.56
N HIS A 152 -5.56 -34.97 -8.68
CA HIS A 152 -5.21 -33.92 -7.70
C HIS A 152 -5.16 -32.50 -8.27
N LEU A 153 -5.86 -32.25 -9.38
CA LEU A 153 -5.97 -30.92 -9.97
C LEU A 153 -6.30 -29.83 -8.93
N PRO A 154 -5.57 -28.71 -8.93
CA PRO A 154 -5.93 -27.57 -8.11
C PRO A 154 -7.35 -27.10 -8.46
N LYS A 155 -8.25 -27.10 -7.47
CA LYS A 155 -9.48 -26.30 -7.55
C LYS A 155 -9.11 -24.82 -7.72
N SER A 156 -10.06 -24.05 -8.28
CA SER A 156 -9.96 -22.63 -8.64
C SER A 156 -8.80 -21.84 -8.01
N PRO A 157 -8.03 -21.06 -8.82
CA PRO A 157 -6.92 -20.25 -8.33
C PRO A 157 -7.38 -19.22 -7.28
N ALA A 158 -8.64 -18.78 -7.33
CA ALA A 158 -9.22 -17.79 -6.43
C ALA A 158 -9.03 -18.19 -4.96
N ILE A 159 -8.55 -17.24 -4.15
CA ILE A 159 -8.47 -17.37 -2.70
C ILE A 159 -9.83 -16.98 -2.14
N ASP A 160 -10.42 -17.82 -1.28
CA ASP A 160 -11.62 -17.42 -0.52
C ASP A 160 -11.24 -16.24 0.37
N LEU A 161 -11.84 -15.09 0.08
CA LEU A 161 -11.54 -13.84 0.75
C LEU A 161 -12.21 -13.75 2.12
N ASP A 162 -11.63 -12.95 3.01
CA ASP A 162 -12.32 -12.56 4.24
C ASP A 162 -13.56 -11.74 3.91
N GLU A 163 -14.55 -11.69 4.82
CA GLU A 163 -15.79 -10.90 4.68
C GLU A 163 -15.57 -9.42 4.32
N LYS A 164 -14.36 -8.88 4.56
CA LYS A 164 -14.00 -7.47 4.34
C LYS A 164 -13.33 -7.21 2.99
N LEU A 165 -13.06 -8.25 2.21
CA LEU A 165 -12.29 -8.18 0.97
C LEU A 165 -13.15 -8.64 -0.21
N VAL A 166 -12.93 -8.02 -1.37
CA VAL A 166 -13.69 -8.29 -2.59
C VAL A 166 -12.75 -8.36 -3.80
N TYR A 167 -13.07 -9.22 -4.76
CA TYR A 167 -12.37 -9.30 -6.05
C TYR A 167 -12.93 -8.26 -7.01
N ILE A 168 -12.06 -7.40 -7.54
CA ILE A 168 -12.45 -6.35 -8.49
C ILE A 168 -11.57 -6.45 -9.72
N TYR A 169 -12.20 -6.47 -10.89
CA TYR A 169 -11.52 -6.42 -12.17
C TYR A 169 -11.01 -5.01 -12.46
N ARG A 170 -9.84 -4.91 -13.09
CA ARG A 170 -9.25 -3.63 -13.48
C ARG A 170 -8.91 -3.62 -14.96
N VAL A 171 -9.22 -2.54 -15.65
CA VAL A 171 -8.76 -2.28 -17.02
C VAL A 171 -7.84 -1.07 -17.02
N ILE A 172 -6.64 -1.25 -17.56
CA ILE A 172 -5.65 -0.20 -17.76
C ILE A 172 -5.74 0.26 -19.21
N ILE A 173 -5.81 1.57 -19.42
CA ILE A 173 -5.96 2.17 -20.75
C ILE A 173 -4.76 3.08 -20.99
N THR A 174 -4.01 2.75 -22.03
CA THR A 174 -2.91 3.57 -22.54
C THR A 174 -3.39 4.36 -23.77
N PRO A 175 -2.59 5.31 -24.28
CA PRO A 175 -2.91 5.99 -25.53
C PRO A 175 -3.22 5.02 -26.69
N CYS A 176 -2.45 3.94 -26.81
CA CYS A 176 -2.53 3.02 -27.94
C CYS A 176 -3.28 1.70 -27.63
N LYS A 177 -3.37 1.27 -26.36
CA LYS A 177 -3.79 -0.09 -25.98
C LYS A 177 -4.71 -0.15 -24.76
N VAL A 178 -5.35 -1.29 -24.60
CA VAL A 178 -6.13 -1.67 -23.41
C VAL A 178 -5.53 -2.94 -22.81
N TYR A 179 -5.48 -3.01 -21.48
CA TYR A 179 -4.95 -4.14 -20.72
C TYR A 179 -5.92 -4.55 -19.61
N PHE A 180 -6.35 -5.80 -19.64
CA PHE A 180 -7.28 -6.41 -18.71
C PHE A 180 -6.45 -7.05 -17.60
N CYS A 181 -6.68 -6.64 -16.36
CA CYS A 181 -5.93 -7.03 -15.18
C CYS A 181 -6.85 -7.58 -14.08
N GLY A 182 -6.31 -8.52 -13.30
CA GLY A 182 -6.99 -9.06 -12.13
C GLY A 182 -7.83 -10.31 -12.44
N PRO A 183 -8.83 -10.61 -11.57
CA PRO A 183 -9.35 -9.73 -10.53
C PRO A 183 -8.37 -9.53 -9.36
N GLU A 184 -8.32 -8.31 -8.81
CA GLU A 184 -7.45 -7.93 -7.69
C GLU A 184 -8.22 -7.89 -6.37
N VAL A 185 -7.55 -8.24 -5.27
CA VAL A 185 -8.15 -8.23 -3.92
C VAL A 185 -8.18 -6.82 -3.37
N ASN A 186 -9.36 -6.26 -3.15
CA ASN A 186 -9.55 -4.92 -2.63
C ASN A 186 -10.29 -4.95 -1.29
N LEU A 187 -10.05 -3.94 -0.44
CA LEU A 187 -10.92 -3.70 0.70
C LEU A 187 -12.31 -3.29 0.21
N SER A 188 -13.33 -3.86 0.83
CA SER A 188 -14.70 -3.50 0.52
C SER A 188 -14.99 -2.06 0.98
N ASN A 189 -15.95 -1.43 0.31
CA ASN A 189 -16.47 -0.10 0.62
C ASN A 189 -18.00 -0.17 0.76
N ARG A 190 -18.61 0.95 1.14
CA ARG A 190 -20.06 1.01 1.41
C ARG A 190 -20.89 0.54 0.21
N VAL A 191 -20.52 0.94 -1.00
CA VAL A 191 -21.23 0.58 -2.25
C VAL A 191 -21.11 -0.91 -2.51
N LEU A 192 -19.89 -1.44 -2.51
CA LEU A 192 -19.64 -2.87 -2.80
C LEU A 192 -20.26 -3.81 -1.75
N ARG A 193 -20.40 -3.36 -0.50
CA ARG A 193 -21.13 -4.12 0.53
C ARG A 193 -22.62 -4.15 0.30
N ASN A 194 -23.21 -3.04 -0.14
CA ASN A 194 -24.65 -2.96 -0.39
C ASN A 194 -25.05 -3.73 -1.65
N TYR A 195 -24.19 -3.73 -2.66
CA TYR A 195 -24.39 -4.41 -3.93
C TYR A 195 -23.46 -5.63 -4.07
N SER A 196 -23.40 -6.47 -3.03
CA SER A 196 -22.49 -7.63 -2.98
C SER A 196 -22.75 -8.66 -4.08
N ASP A 197 -24.01 -8.81 -4.48
CA ASP A 197 -24.44 -9.75 -5.53
C ASP A 197 -24.07 -9.26 -6.94
N ASP A 198 -23.72 -7.97 -7.06
CA ASP A 198 -23.38 -7.29 -8.31
C ASP A 198 -21.89 -6.98 -8.44
N VAL A 199 -21.03 -7.55 -7.59
CA VAL A 199 -19.58 -7.26 -7.59
C VAL A 199 -18.94 -7.50 -8.96
N GLU A 200 -19.37 -8.52 -9.71
CA GLU A 200 -18.88 -8.78 -11.07
C GLU A 200 -19.34 -7.75 -12.11
N ASN A 201 -20.25 -6.86 -11.75
CA ASN A 201 -20.71 -5.75 -12.57
C ASN A 201 -19.96 -4.45 -12.25
N PHE A 202 -19.08 -4.43 -11.25
CA PHE A 202 -18.16 -3.31 -11.02
C PHE A 202 -16.84 -3.51 -11.74
N LEU A 203 -16.33 -2.45 -12.36
CA LEU A 203 -15.04 -2.43 -13.04
C LEU A 203 -14.26 -1.18 -12.65
N ARG A 204 -12.97 -1.35 -12.35
CA ARG A 204 -12.06 -0.21 -12.15
C ARG A 204 -11.32 0.10 -13.44
N ILE A 205 -11.36 1.34 -13.90
CA ILE A 205 -10.53 1.82 -15.03
C ILE A 205 -9.41 2.71 -14.51
N VAL A 206 -8.24 2.62 -15.12
CA VAL A 206 -7.08 3.50 -14.86
C VAL A 206 -6.47 3.95 -16.19
N PHE A 207 -6.26 5.26 -16.34
CA PHE A 207 -5.62 5.85 -17.51
C PHE A 207 -4.14 6.16 -17.24
N VAL A 208 -3.26 5.51 -18.00
CA VAL A 208 -1.80 5.60 -17.87
C VAL A 208 -1.14 5.89 -19.22
N ASP A 209 0.13 6.25 -19.23
CA ASP A 209 0.94 6.35 -20.43
C ASP A 209 1.52 4.96 -20.82
N GLU A 210 2.15 4.85 -21.99
CA GLU A 210 2.68 3.58 -22.51
C GLU A 210 3.75 2.92 -21.62
N ASP A 211 4.44 3.72 -20.80
CA ASP A 211 5.39 3.25 -19.78
C ASP A 211 4.73 2.85 -18.44
N MET A 212 3.40 2.85 -18.40
CA MET A 212 2.54 2.62 -17.23
C MET A 212 2.68 3.69 -16.14
N ASP A 213 3.30 4.83 -16.47
CA ASP A 213 3.30 6.02 -15.61
C ASP A 213 2.08 6.90 -15.91
N ARG A 214 2.00 8.06 -15.24
CA ARG A 214 0.87 8.97 -15.42
C ARG A 214 0.91 9.62 -16.81
N VAL A 215 -0.24 9.69 -17.48
CA VAL A 215 -0.38 10.48 -18.72
C VAL A 215 0.04 11.93 -18.47
N PRO A 216 1.06 12.45 -19.17
CA PRO A 216 1.52 13.82 -18.96
C PRO A 216 0.51 14.81 -19.53
N SER A 217 0.35 15.97 -18.88
CA SER A 217 -0.58 17.02 -19.34
C SER A 217 -0.32 17.44 -20.79
N THR A 218 0.95 17.48 -21.20
CA THR A 218 1.36 17.81 -22.58
C THR A 218 0.93 16.79 -23.62
N ALA A 219 0.58 15.55 -23.24
CA ALA A 219 -0.01 14.56 -24.14
C ALA A 219 -1.51 14.79 -24.35
N LEU A 220 -2.18 15.48 -23.42
CA LEU A 220 -3.62 15.77 -23.49
C LEU A 220 -3.90 17.15 -24.10
N SER A 221 -2.99 18.10 -23.88
CA SER A 221 -3.09 19.48 -24.36
C SER A 221 -1.68 20.01 -24.70
N PRO A 222 -1.32 20.20 -25.99
CA PRO A 222 0.00 20.69 -26.39
C PRO A 222 0.26 22.13 -25.95
N ARG A 223 1.52 22.49 -25.69
CA ARG A 223 1.89 23.82 -25.17
C ARG A 223 1.73 24.96 -26.19
N ALA A 224 1.83 24.68 -27.50
CA ALA A 224 1.71 25.70 -28.55
C ALA A 224 0.27 26.17 -28.82
N SER A 225 -0.74 25.45 -28.30
CA SER A 225 -2.14 25.83 -28.44
C SER A 225 -2.94 25.28 -27.26
N SER A 226 -3.06 26.08 -26.19
CA SER A 226 -3.74 25.68 -24.95
C SER A 226 -5.19 25.20 -25.15
N ASP A 227 -5.83 25.62 -26.24
CA ASP A 227 -7.22 25.31 -26.53
C ASP A 227 -7.43 24.05 -27.39
N ARG A 228 -6.36 23.51 -28.01
CA ARG A 228 -6.49 22.32 -28.86
C ARG A 228 -6.30 21.04 -28.05
N ARG A 229 -7.38 20.26 -27.91
CA ARG A 229 -7.36 18.92 -27.30
C ARG A 229 -6.75 17.91 -28.27
N THR A 230 -5.99 16.94 -27.74
CA THR A 230 -5.41 15.85 -28.53
C THR A 230 -6.39 14.70 -28.72
N SER A 231 -6.12 13.79 -29.67
CA SER A 231 -6.88 12.55 -29.79
C SER A 231 -6.84 11.68 -28.53
N ILE A 232 -5.77 11.77 -27.72
CA ILE A 232 -5.65 11.08 -26.43
C ILE A 232 -6.68 11.63 -25.44
N TYR A 233 -6.87 12.95 -25.39
CA TYR A 233 -7.92 13.58 -24.59
C TYR A 233 -9.31 13.08 -25.02
N GLU A 234 -9.59 13.10 -26.32
CA GLU A 234 -10.88 12.65 -26.87
C GLU A 234 -11.13 11.16 -26.62
N ARG A 235 -10.11 10.32 -26.73
CA ARG A 235 -10.18 8.88 -26.39
C ARG A 235 -10.64 8.68 -24.95
N ILE A 236 -10.00 9.36 -23.99
CA ILE A 236 -10.35 9.23 -22.57
C ILE A 236 -11.80 9.70 -22.33
N LEU A 237 -12.16 10.86 -22.87
CA LEU A 237 -13.51 11.41 -22.71
C LEU A 237 -14.59 10.53 -23.35
N SER A 238 -14.32 9.98 -24.54
CA SER A 238 -15.20 9.04 -25.23
C SER A 238 -15.44 7.78 -24.39
N ILE A 239 -14.40 7.22 -23.76
CA ILE A 239 -14.53 6.05 -22.88
C ILE A 239 -15.38 6.36 -21.65
N LEU A 240 -15.22 7.54 -21.06
CA LEU A 240 -16.03 7.96 -19.91
C LEU A 240 -17.50 8.12 -20.29
N ARG A 241 -17.80 8.69 -21.46
CA ARG A 241 -19.16 8.92 -21.96
C ARG A 241 -19.85 7.65 -22.45
N ASN A 242 -19.16 6.86 -23.26
CA ASN A 242 -19.73 5.73 -23.99
C ASN A 242 -19.62 4.40 -23.22
N GLY A 243 -18.68 4.32 -22.28
CA GLY A 243 -18.37 3.11 -21.54
C GLY A 243 -17.50 2.11 -22.31
N ILE A 244 -17.35 0.90 -21.76
CA ILE A 244 -16.62 -0.22 -22.36
C ILE A 244 -17.51 -1.45 -22.41
N VAL A 245 -17.52 -2.16 -23.54
CA VAL A 245 -18.25 -3.43 -23.71
C VAL A 245 -17.28 -4.60 -23.62
N VAL A 246 -17.60 -5.59 -22.79
CA VAL A 246 -16.86 -6.85 -22.66
C VAL A 246 -17.88 -7.99 -22.66
N GLY A 247 -17.93 -8.76 -23.75
CA GLY A 247 -18.98 -9.77 -23.93
C GLY A 247 -20.36 -9.14 -23.91
N ASP A 248 -21.22 -9.61 -23.00
CA ASP A 248 -22.58 -9.15 -22.77
C ASP A 248 -22.68 -7.92 -21.84
N LYS A 249 -21.59 -7.56 -21.14
CA LYS A 249 -21.57 -6.46 -20.17
C LYS A 249 -21.13 -5.15 -20.81
N LYS A 250 -21.95 -4.10 -20.69
CA LYS A 250 -21.58 -2.70 -21.00
C LYS A 250 -21.34 -1.92 -19.70
N PHE A 251 -20.09 -1.61 -19.42
CA PHE A 251 -19.68 -0.85 -18.24
C PHE A 251 -19.74 0.66 -18.51
N GLU A 252 -20.64 1.36 -17.82
CA GLU A 252 -20.82 2.81 -17.90
C GLU A 252 -20.23 3.53 -16.68
N PHE A 253 -19.99 4.84 -16.82
CA PHE A 253 -19.42 5.66 -15.75
C PHE A 253 -20.28 5.64 -14.48
N LEU A 254 -19.65 5.32 -13.35
CA LEU A 254 -20.28 5.35 -12.04
C LEU A 254 -19.84 6.57 -11.23
N ALA A 255 -18.57 6.64 -10.84
CA ALA A 255 -18.02 7.69 -9.99
C ALA A 255 -16.48 7.61 -9.84
N PHE A 256 -15.88 8.60 -9.17
CA PHE A 256 -14.51 8.52 -8.65
C PHE A 256 -14.38 9.29 -7.33
N SER A 257 -13.46 8.87 -6.47
CA SER A 257 -13.03 9.62 -5.28
C SER A 257 -11.89 10.59 -5.61
N SER A 258 -11.57 11.52 -4.69
CA SER A 258 -10.44 12.43 -4.89
C SER A 258 -9.08 11.71 -4.97
N SER A 259 -8.91 10.54 -4.34
CA SER A 259 -7.69 9.74 -4.51
C SER A 259 -7.64 9.11 -5.89
N GLN A 260 -8.77 8.57 -6.36
CA GLN A 260 -8.88 7.97 -7.69
C GLN A 260 -8.69 9.01 -8.80
N LEU A 261 -9.21 10.22 -8.64
CA LEU A 261 -8.96 11.34 -9.56
C LEU A 261 -7.46 11.64 -9.72
N ARG A 262 -6.70 11.66 -8.61
CA ARG A 262 -5.23 11.84 -8.65
C ARG A 262 -4.49 10.67 -9.29
N GLU A 263 -5.05 9.47 -9.18
CA GLU A 263 -4.55 8.24 -9.81
C GLU A 263 -5.03 8.08 -11.26
N ASN A 264 -5.78 9.05 -11.81
CA ASN A 264 -6.46 8.95 -13.10
C ASN A 264 -7.31 7.65 -13.21
N SER A 265 -8.07 7.33 -12.17
CA SER A 265 -8.89 6.12 -12.05
C SER A 265 -10.37 6.43 -11.80
N VAL A 266 -11.26 5.57 -12.31
CA VAL A 266 -12.72 5.66 -12.13
C VAL A 266 -13.34 4.29 -11.85
N TRP A 267 -14.52 4.31 -11.21
CA TRP A 267 -15.43 3.17 -11.15
C TRP A 267 -16.40 3.21 -12.33
N MET A 268 -16.60 2.06 -12.95
CA MET A 268 -17.64 1.79 -13.94
C MET A 268 -18.58 0.70 -13.41
N PHE A 269 -19.81 0.68 -13.90
CA PHE A 269 -20.81 -0.33 -13.56
C PHE A 269 -21.49 -0.88 -14.81
N ALA A 270 -21.69 -2.20 -14.88
CA ALA A 270 -22.45 -2.83 -15.94
C ALA A 270 -23.92 -2.98 -15.51
N SER A 271 -24.78 -2.15 -16.07
CA SER A 271 -26.21 -2.12 -15.75
C SER A 271 -26.90 -3.44 -16.12
N ARG A 272 -27.88 -3.83 -15.31
CA ARG A 272 -28.74 -5.01 -15.53
C ARG A 272 -30.21 -4.65 -15.29
N ALA A 273 -31.11 -5.57 -15.58
CA ALA A 273 -32.52 -5.40 -15.26
C ALA A 273 -32.69 -5.07 -13.77
N GLY A 274 -33.33 -3.93 -13.49
CA GLY A 274 -33.63 -3.45 -12.14
C GLY A 274 -32.47 -2.77 -11.38
N LEU A 275 -31.30 -2.58 -12.00
CA LEU A 275 -30.19 -1.85 -11.37
C LEU A 275 -29.26 -1.21 -12.41
N THR A 276 -29.17 0.11 -12.36
CA THR A 276 -28.30 0.94 -13.23
C THR A 276 -27.26 1.72 -12.43
N ALA A 277 -26.28 2.30 -13.13
CA ALA A 277 -25.32 3.21 -12.47
C ALA A 277 -26.01 4.46 -11.88
N ALA A 278 -27.13 4.90 -12.46
CA ALA A 278 -27.91 6.02 -11.95
C ALA A 278 -28.59 5.66 -10.62
N ASP A 279 -29.22 4.49 -10.53
CA ASP A 279 -29.87 4.01 -9.31
C ASP A 279 -28.86 3.89 -8.15
N ILE A 280 -27.65 3.40 -8.44
CA ILE A 280 -26.57 3.32 -7.46
C ILE A 280 -26.15 4.73 -6.97
N ARG A 281 -26.05 5.71 -7.86
CA ARG A 281 -25.73 7.11 -7.48
C ARG A 281 -26.83 7.75 -6.65
N GLU A 282 -28.09 7.50 -6.98
CA GLU A 282 -29.25 7.97 -6.20
C GLU A 282 -29.23 7.38 -4.78
N TRP A 283 -28.92 6.09 -4.65
CA TRP A 283 -28.77 5.44 -3.35
C TRP A 283 -27.63 6.03 -2.50
N MET A 284 -26.56 6.56 -3.11
CA MET A 284 -25.42 7.12 -2.36
C MET A 284 -25.80 8.34 -1.52
N GLY A 285 -26.83 9.10 -1.93
CA GLY A 285 -27.30 10.29 -1.25
C GLY A 285 -27.90 11.32 -2.20
N ASP A 286 -28.44 12.39 -1.63
CA ASP A 286 -28.97 13.53 -2.39
C ASP A 286 -27.91 14.64 -2.49
N PHE A 287 -27.45 14.85 -3.72
CA PHE A 287 -26.41 15.80 -4.09
C PHE A 287 -26.94 17.02 -4.85
N ARG A 288 -28.26 17.17 -5.03
CA ARG A 288 -28.88 18.22 -5.86
C ARG A 288 -28.48 19.63 -5.39
N ASP A 289 -28.36 19.83 -4.08
CA ASP A 289 -27.95 21.13 -3.50
C ASP A 289 -26.49 21.52 -3.84
N ILE A 290 -25.70 20.64 -4.46
CA ILE A 290 -24.28 20.87 -4.78
C ILE A 290 -24.14 21.35 -6.23
N ARG A 291 -24.13 22.66 -6.42
CA ARG A 291 -23.96 23.34 -7.72
C ARG A 291 -22.50 23.57 -8.14
N ASN A 292 -21.58 22.68 -7.78
CA ASN A 292 -20.17 22.75 -8.20
C ASN A 292 -19.71 21.35 -8.60
N VAL A 293 -19.25 21.18 -9.85
CA VAL A 293 -18.93 19.86 -10.43
C VAL A 293 -17.87 19.11 -9.61
N ALA A 294 -16.79 19.79 -9.21
CA ALA A 294 -15.71 19.17 -8.45
C ALA A 294 -16.18 18.73 -7.06
N LYS A 295 -16.92 19.58 -6.36
CA LYS A 295 -17.50 19.30 -5.05
C LYS A 295 -18.50 18.15 -5.14
N TYR A 296 -19.36 18.17 -6.16
CA TYR A 296 -20.36 17.14 -6.44
C TYR A 296 -19.69 15.78 -6.65
N ALA A 297 -18.72 15.69 -7.57
CA ALA A 297 -17.94 14.48 -7.82
C ALA A 297 -17.22 13.99 -6.55
N ALA A 298 -16.61 14.91 -5.80
CA ALA A 298 -15.94 14.59 -4.54
C ALA A 298 -16.87 14.05 -3.46
N ARG A 299 -18.17 14.42 -3.46
CA ARG A 299 -19.17 13.87 -2.50
C ARG A 299 -19.68 12.50 -2.92
N ILE A 300 -20.00 12.28 -4.19
CA ILE A 300 -20.34 10.95 -4.72
C ILE A 300 -19.20 9.96 -4.42
N GLY A 301 -17.96 10.37 -4.68
CA GLY A 301 -16.77 9.55 -4.47
C GLY A 301 -16.53 9.12 -3.02
N GLN A 302 -17.16 9.75 -2.02
CA GLN A 302 -16.95 9.39 -0.61
C GLN A 302 -17.44 7.99 -0.29
N SER A 303 -18.49 7.52 -0.96
CA SER A 303 -19.08 6.19 -0.77
C SER A 303 -18.14 5.04 -1.17
N PHE A 304 -17.11 5.34 -1.97
CA PHE A 304 -16.07 4.38 -2.39
C PHE A 304 -14.84 4.36 -1.47
N SER A 305 -14.83 5.12 -0.38
CA SER A 305 -13.77 5.05 0.62
C SER A 305 -13.77 3.65 1.25
N SER A 306 -12.60 3.00 1.30
CA SER A 306 -12.44 1.76 2.06
C SER A 306 -12.80 2.00 3.53
N SER A 307 -13.79 1.26 4.04
CA SER A 307 -14.31 1.45 5.39
C SER A 307 -14.81 0.14 6.00
N ARG A 308 -14.94 0.13 7.32
CA ARG A 308 -15.58 -0.95 8.08
C ARG A 308 -16.94 -0.48 8.55
N GLU A 309 -17.99 -1.16 8.12
CA GLU A 309 -19.33 -1.00 8.69
C GLU A 309 -19.33 -1.54 10.12
N THR A 310 -19.94 -0.79 11.05
CA THR A 310 -19.90 -1.12 12.48
C THR A 310 -21.29 -1.32 13.07
N VAL A 311 -21.97 -0.23 13.42
CA VAL A 311 -23.27 -0.22 14.08
C VAL A 311 -24.22 0.71 13.34
N SER A 312 -25.52 0.45 13.46
CA SER A 312 -26.56 1.38 12.99
C SER A 312 -26.96 2.30 14.13
N ILE A 313 -27.14 3.58 13.85
CA ILE A 313 -27.48 4.62 14.83
C ILE A 313 -28.72 5.34 14.30
N ASP A 314 -29.78 5.41 15.10
CA ASP A 314 -30.98 6.14 14.72
C ASP A 314 -30.76 7.66 14.85
N VAL A 315 -31.49 8.45 14.06
CA VAL A 315 -31.46 9.92 14.12
C VAL A 315 -31.76 10.44 15.52
N LYS A 316 -32.60 9.75 16.30
CA LYS A 316 -32.95 10.09 17.69
C LYS A 316 -31.83 9.82 18.69
N GLU A 317 -30.85 9.00 18.32
CA GLU A 317 -29.69 8.66 19.15
C GLU A 317 -28.51 9.59 18.89
N MET A 318 -28.68 10.54 17.96
CA MET A 318 -27.69 11.57 17.66
C MET A 318 -28.20 12.98 17.96
N GLU A 319 -27.25 13.90 18.09
CA GLU A 319 -27.52 15.34 18.17
C GLU A 319 -26.59 16.13 17.25
N ILE A 320 -27.02 17.34 16.87
CA ILE A 320 -26.20 18.28 16.10
C ILE A 320 -25.79 19.43 17.00
N LEU A 321 -24.48 19.52 17.28
CA LEU A 321 -23.86 20.60 18.03
C LEU A 321 -23.54 21.79 17.10
N PRO A 322 -23.56 23.03 17.60
CA PRO A 322 -23.05 24.18 16.87
C PRO A 322 -21.54 24.06 16.66
N ASP A 323 -20.98 24.60 15.57
CA ASP A 323 -19.53 24.72 15.47
C ASP A 323 -18.98 25.74 16.47
N ILE A 324 -17.75 25.52 16.95
CA ILE A 324 -17.05 26.43 17.85
C ILE A 324 -16.28 27.42 16.98
N GLU A 325 -16.80 28.63 16.86
CA GLU A 325 -16.26 29.68 16.01
C GLU A 325 -15.77 30.87 16.85
N ILE A 326 -14.61 31.42 16.51
CA ILE A 326 -14.05 32.62 17.15
C ILE A 326 -13.69 33.63 16.06
N GLU A 327 -14.17 34.85 16.23
CA GLU A 327 -13.82 35.99 15.38
C GLU A 327 -12.47 36.58 15.83
N THR A 328 -11.52 36.66 14.91
CA THR A 328 -10.21 37.29 15.15
C THR A 328 -9.96 38.32 14.05
N GLY A 329 -10.22 39.59 14.39
CA GLY A 329 -10.20 40.67 13.41
C GLY A 329 -11.33 40.53 12.39
N VAL A 330 -10.99 40.30 11.12
CA VAL A 330 -11.95 40.16 10.00
C VAL A 330 -12.17 38.69 9.60
N ILE A 331 -11.50 37.74 10.28
CA ILE A 331 -11.58 36.31 9.94
C ILE A 331 -12.28 35.57 11.09
N THR A 332 -13.32 34.82 10.75
CA THR A 332 -13.95 33.84 11.64
C THR A 332 -13.26 32.49 11.44
N TYR A 333 -12.72 31.92 12.51
CA TYR A 333 -12.12 30.60 12.49
C TYR A 333 -13.01 29.58 13.21
N CYS A 334 -13.25 28.44 12.58
CA CYS A 334 -13.89 27.28 13.20
C CYS A 334 -12.82 26.40 13.87
N PHE A 335 -12.89 26.25 15.19
CA PHE A 335 -12.01 25.40 15.99
C PHE A 335 -12.43 23.93 15.97
N SER A 336 -13.70 23.65 15.65
CA SER A 336 -14.29 22.32 15.63
C SER A 336 -14.53 21.76 14.23
N ASP A 337 -13.83 22.28 13.20
CA ASP A 337 -14.08 21.88 11.82
C ASP A 337 -13.78 20.39 11.60
N GLY A 338 -14.85 19.63 11.34
CA GLY A 338 -14.75 18.21 11.02
C GLY A 338 -14.71 17.26 12.22
N ILE A 339 -14.95 17.73 13.45
CA ILE A 339 -14.94 16.87 14.65
C ILE A 339 -16.23 16.91 15.47
N GLY A 340 -16.62 15.75 15.97
CA GLY A 340 -17.74 15.55 16.89
C GLY A 340 -17.37 14.63 18.07
N LYS A 341 -18.39 14.14 18.77
CA LYS A 341 -18.24 13.30 19.97
C LYS A 341 -18.92 11.94 19.81
N ILE A 342 -18.38 10.93 20.46
CA ILE A 342 -18.97 9.60 20.59
C ILE A 342 -18.99 9.20 22.06
N SER A 343 -20.13 8.72 22.56
CA SER A 343 -20.22 8.21 23.94
C SER A 343 -19.27 7.03 24.17
N ALA A 344 -18.80 6.85 25.40
CA ALA A 344 -17.96 5.71 25.77
C ALA A 344 -18.64 4.34 25.50
N GLU A 345 -19.96 4.25 25.70
CA GLU A 345 -20.73 3.04 25.42
C GLU A 345 -20.72 2.69 23.91
N LEU A 346 -21.03 3.67 23.05
CA LEU A 346 -21.01 3.46 21.60
C LEU A 346 -19.59 3.18 21.10
N ALA A 347 -18.59 3.91 21.60
CA ALA A 347 -17.19 3.70 21.24
C ALA A 347 -16.72 2.26 21.53
N SER A 348 -17.14 1.69 22.66
CA SER A 348 -16.82 0.30 23.02
C SER A 348 -17.41 -0.71 22.01
N LYS A 349 -18.67 -0.52 21.61
CA LYS A 349 -19.34 -1.35 20.59
C LYS A 349 -18.67 -1.21 19.22
N VAL A 350 -18.31 0.00 18.84
CA VAL A 350 -17.59 0.30 17.58
C VAL A 350 -16.20 -0.35 17.58
N ALA A 351 -15.47 -0.26 18.70
CA ALA A 351 -14.15 -0.86 18.86
C ALA A 351 -14.18 -2.39 18.70
N GLU A 352 -15.17 -3.06 19.29
CA GLU A 352 -15.37 -4.51 19.16
C GLU A 352 -15.59 -4.90 17.69
N LYS A 353 -16.48 -4.21 16.98
CA LYS A 353 -16.73 -4.43 15.53
C LYS A 353 -15.49 -4.12 14.68
N CYS A 354 -14.67 -3.16 15.09
CA CYS A 354 -13.39 -2.88 14.46
C CYS A 354 -12.32 -3.94 14.76
N GLY A 355 -12.56 -4.84 15.71
CA GLY A 355 -11.61 -5.88 16.14
C GLY A 355 -10.51 -5.37 17.06
N CYS A 356 -10.73 -4.25 17.75
CA CYS A 356 -9.83 -3.73 18.77
C CYS A 356 -9.98 -4.55 20.05
N LYS A 357 -9.04 -5.48 20.32
CA LYS A 357 -9.12 -6.43 21.45
C LYS A 357 -8.53 -5.93 22.76
N SER A 358 -7.60 -4.97 22.70
CA SER A 358 -6.78 -4.57 23.86
C SER A 358 -7.30 -3.33 24.58
N ALA A 359 -7.83 -2.36 23.84
CA ALA A 359 -8.34 -1.11 24.39
C ALA A 359 -9.34 -0.47 23.41
N VAL A 360 -10.23 0.37 23.93
CA VAL A 360 -11.14 1.21 23.14
C VAL A 360 -10.35 2.42 22.62
N PRO A 361 -10.27 2.65 21.30
CA PRO A 361 -9.65 3.86 20.75
C PRO A 361 -10.34 5.14 21.23
N SER A 362 -9.57 6.18 21.51
CA SER A 362 -10.09 7.50 21.92
C SER A 362 -10.71 8.31 20.78
N ALA A 363 -10.46 7.97 19.52
CA ALA A 363 -11.07 8.66 18.39
C ALA A 363 -11.24 7.75 17.16
N PHE A 364 -12.26 8.03 16.35
CA PHE A 364 -12.60 7.30 15.13
C PHE A 364 -12.83 8.28 13.97
N GLN A 365 -12.20 8.04 12.82
CA GLN A 365 -12.58 8.72 11.58
C GLN A 365 -13.77 7.99 10.96
N ILE A 366 -14.86 8.72 10.73
CA ILE A 366 -16.15 8.13 10.38
C ILE A 366 -16.75 8.65 9.07
N ARG A 367 -17.69 7.86 8.54
CA ARG A 367 -18.74 8.29 7.61
C ARG A 367 -20.08 7.82 8.17
N TYR A 368 -21.05 8.72 8.25
CA TYR A 368 -22.38 8.42 8.79
C TYR A 368 -23.39 9.31 8.07
N ALA A 369 -24.43 8.74 7.45
CA ALA A 369 -25.28 9.46 6.50
C ALA A 369 -24.42 10.29 5.52
N GLY A 370 -24.67 11.60 5.43
CA GLY A 370 -23.84 12.55 4.68
C GLY A 370 -22.84 13.34 5.54
N TYR A 371 -22.52 12.87 6.75
CA TYR A 371 -21.50 13.43 7.63
C TYR A 371 -20.14 12.75 7.40
N LYS A 372 -19.09 13.57 7.38
CA LYS A 372 -17.67 13.16 7.32
C LYS A 372 -16.89 13.89 8.42
N GLY A 373 -16.10 13.14 9.19
CA GLY A 373 -15.17 13.74 10.14
C GLY A 373 -14.55 12.73 11.12
N VAL A 374 -14.06 13.24 12.24
CA VAL A 374 -13.62 12.45 13.40
C VAL A 374 -14.66 12.56 14.51
N VAL A 375 -14.83 11.50 15.29
CA VAL A 375 -15.53 11.56 16.58
C VAL A 375 -14.60 11.10 17.69
N ALA A 376 -14.48 11.93 18.73
CA ALA A 376 -13.66 11.67 19.91
C ALA A 376 -14.53 11.15 21.06
N VAL A 377 -13.99 10.23 21.86
CA VAL A 377 -14.70 9.66 23.00
C VAL A 377 -14.94 10.73 24.05
N ASP A 378 -16.20 10.97 24.38
CA ASP A 378 -16.61 11.78 25.53
C ASP A 378 -17.19 10.85 26.60
N PRO A 379 -16.47 10.60 27.71
CA PRO A 379 -16.92 9.70 28.76
C PRO A 379 -18.12 10.25 29.54
N THR A 380 -18.44 11.55 29.40
CA THR A 380 -19.55 12.21 30.10
C THR A 380 -20.82 12.29 29.26
N SER A 381 -20.73 12.00 27.95
CA SER A 381 -21.87 12.11 27.02
C SER A 381 -22.86 10.96 27.18
N SER A 382 -24.13 11.29 27.42
CA SER A 382 -25.26 10.34 27.36
C SER A 382 -25.78 10.15 25.92
N THR A 383 -25.62 11.14 25.04
CA THR A 383 -25.94 11.04 23.62
C THR A 383 -24.93 10.13 22.93
N LYS A 384 -25.41 9.18 22.10
CA LYS A 384 -24.53 8.18 21.50
C LYS A 384 -23.53 8.81 20.53
N LEU A 385 -24.00 9.71 19.67
CA LEU A 385 -23.22 10.37 18.64
C LEU A 385 -23.58 11.87 18.54
N SER A 386 -22.61 12.76 18.69
CA SER A 386 -22.82 14.21 18.56
C SER A 386 -22.01 14.73 17.38
N LEU A 387 -22.66 15.30 16.37
CA LEU A 387 -22.03 15.75 15.12
C LEU A 387 -22.14 17.28 14.99
N ARG A 388 -21.31 17.91 14.15
CA ARG A 388 -21.35 19.37 13.93
C ARG A 388 -21.74 19.73 12.49
N LYS A 389 -22.15 20.98 12.26
CA LYS A 389 -22.56 21.47 10.94
C LYS A 389 -21.42 21.38 9.93
N SER A 390 -20.19 21.70 10.34
CA SER A 390 -18.98 21.55 9.53
C SER A 390 -18.78 20.13 8.99
N MET A 391 -19.25 19.09 9.70
CA MET A 391 -19.15 17.69 9.27
C MET A 391 -20.17 17.32 8.19
N PHE A 392 -21.31 18.03 8.08
CA PHE A 392 -22.39 17.74 7.14
C PHE A 392 -22.01 18.13 5.71
N LYS A 393 -22.04 17.17 4.78
CA LYS A 393 -21.57 17.39 3.39
C LYS A 393 -22.66 17.25 2.33
N TYR A 394 -23.68 16.43 2.57
CA TYR A 394 -24.84 16.19 1.68
C TYR A 394 -25.97 15.48 2.46
N LYS A 395 -27.18 15.41 1.90
CA LYS A 395 -28.33 14.73 2.55
C LYS A 395 -28.28 13.22 2.26
N SER A 396 -28.55 12.38 3.26
CA SER A 396 -28.61 10.93 3.10
C SER A 396 -29.44 10.31 4.23
N GLU A 397 -30.18 9.24 3.93
CA GLU A 397 -30.99 8.49 4.89
C GLU A 397 -30.22 7.31 5.53
N ASN A 398 -28.94 7.14 5.19
CA ASN A 398 -28.15 6.00 5.64
C ASN A 398 -27.75 6.13 7.12
N THR A 399 -28.25 5.22 7.96
CA THR A 399 -28.02 5.16 9.42
C THR A 399 -26.83 4.29 9.84
N LYS A 400 -26.06 3.75 8.90
CA LYS A 400 -24.91 2.89 9.22
C LYS A 400 -23.64 3.71 9.46
N LEU A 401 -22.98 3.44 10.58
CA LEU A 401 -21.69 4.04 10.93
C LEU A 401 -20.55 3.25 10.29
N ASP A 402 -19.83 3.91 9.40
CA ASP A 402 -18.61 3.41 8.78
C ASP A 402 -17.36 4.02 9.44
N VAL A 403 -16.43 3.18 9.88
CA VAL A 403 -15.13 3.59 10.42
C VAL A 403 -14.04 3.37 9.38
N LEU A 404 -13.28 4.43 9.09
CA LEU A 404 -12.16 4.40 8.13
C LEU A 404 -10.84 4.10 8.85
N THR A 405 -10.62 4.74 10.00
CA THR A 405 -9.47 4.52 10.89
C THR A 405 -9.83 4.97 12.30
N TRP A 406 -8.94 4.73 13.25
CA TRP A 406 -9.07 5.11 14.66
C TRP A 406 -7.72 5.52 15.25
N SER A 407 -7.71 6.07 16.47
CA SER A 407 -6.49 6.40 17.21
C SER A 407 -5.76 5.13 17.66
N LYS A 408 -4.44 5.09 17.47
CA LYS A 408 -3.59 3.93 17.76
C LYS A 408 -2.13 4.34 17.73
N CYS A 409 -1.28 3.70 18.51
CA CYS A 409 0.17 3.95 18.50
C CYS A 409 0.77 3.85 17.09
N HIS A 410 1.09 5.00 16.50
CA HIS A 410 1.73 5.12 15.19
C HIS A 410 3.04 5.86 15.35
N PHE A 411 4.15 5.18 15.03
CA PHE A 411 5.45 5.83 14.96
C PHE A 411 5.47 6.86 13.84
N CYS A 412 6.12 8.00 14.11
CA CYS A 412 6.36 8.99 13.07
C CYS A 412 7.74 8.84 12.44
N PHE A 413 7.86 9.43 11.26
CA PHE A 413 9.09 9.47 10.49
C PHE A 413 9.26 10.91 10.00
N LEU A 414 10.49 11.40 10.04
CA LEU A 414 10.86 12.55 9.25
C LEU A 414 10.71 12.21 7.77
N ASN A 415 10.52 13.24 6.95
CA ASN A 415 10.52 13.14 5.50
C ASN A 415 11.21 14.38 4.92
N ARG A 416 11.42 14.41 3.60
CA ARG A 416 12.06 15.55 2.93
C ARG A 416 11.41 16.91 3.25
N GLN A 417 10.09 16.99 3.36
CA GLN A 417 9.38 18.24 3.63
C GLN A 417 9.67 18.73 5.05
N ILE A 418 9.43 17.89 6.07
CA ILE A 418 9.69 18.25 7.47
C ILE A 418 11.17 18.57 7.69
N ILE A 419 12.10 17.78 7.13
CA ILE A 419 13.54 18.03 7.25
C ILE A 419 13.91 19.38 6.64
N THR A 420 13.35 19.70 5.46
CA THR A 420 13.59 21.01 4.80
C THR A 420 13.14 22.16 5.69
N LEU A 421 11.94 22.07 6.28
CA LEU A 421 11.40 23.13 7.12
C LEU A 421 12.17 23.25 8.45
N LEU A 422 12.45 22.15 9.14
CA LEU A 422 13.22 22.16 10.39
C LEU A 422 14.64 22.70 10.18
N SER A 423 15.32 22.29 9.10
CA SER A 423 16.63 22.83 8.74
C SER A 423 16.56 24.34 8.45
N ASN A 424 15.52 24.79 7.76
CA ASN A 424 15.27 26.21 7.49
C ASN A 424 14.95 27.02 8.77
N LEU A 425 14.35 26.39 9.78
CA LEU A 425 14.06 26.98 11.10
C LEU A 425 15.24 26.91 12.08
N GLY A 426 16.39 26.35 11.66
CA GLY A 426 17.64 26.37 12.41
C GLY A 426 18.07 25.07 13.07
N VAL A 427 17.38 23.94 12.82
CA VAL A 427 17.85 22.62 13.25
C VAL A 427 19.10 22.23 12.45
N GLY A 428 20.20 21.93 13.13
CA GLY A 428 21.49 21.65 12.50
C GLY A 428 21.52 20.32 11.72
N ASP A 429 22.21 20.31 10.58
CA ASP A 429 22.36 19.13 9.71
C ASP A 429 22.84 17.87 10.47
N GLN A 430 23.79 18.05 11.41
CA GLN A 430 24.32 16.97 12.23
C GLN A 430 23.26 16.20 13.03
N VAL A 431 22.13 16.83 13.39
CA VAL A 431 21.02 16.15 14.08
C VAL A 431 20.42 15.09 13.17
N PHE A 432 20.07 15.47 11.94
CA PHE A 432 19.48 14.54 10.97
C PHE A 432 20.46 13.44 10.54
N GLU A 433 21.73 13.80 10.34
CA GLU A 433 22.79 12.83 10.02
C GLU A 433 22.98 11.81 11.13
N LYS A 434 23.00 12.24 12.40
CA LYS A 434 23.08 11.35 13.57
C LYS A 434 21.88 10.41 13.61
N MET A 435 20.66 10.93 13.48
CA MET A 435 19.44 10.11 13.48
C MET A 435 19.44 9.08 12.35
N GLN A 436 19.84 9.47 11.12
CA GLN A 436 19.93 8.54 10.01
C GLN A 436 20.99 7.45 10.25
N LYS A 437 22.17 7.81 10.75
CA LYS A 437 23.23 6.85 11.11
C LYS A 437 22.75 5.84 12.13
N GLU A 438 22.04 6.27 13.17
CA GLU A 438 21.45 5.37 14.16
C GLU A 438 20.47 4.38 13.53
N VAL A 439 19.61 4.85 12.62
CA VAL A 439 18.70 3.97 11.87
C VAL A 439 19.47 2.98 11.00
N ILE A 440 20.48 3.44 10.24
CA ILE A 440 21.31 2.55 9.39
C ILE A 440 22.02 1.49 10.25
N ASN A 441 22.58 1.88 11.39
CA ASN A 441 23.26 0.97 12.31
C ASN A 441 22.29 -0.10 12.85
N ARG A 442 21.08 0.29 13.26
CA ARG A 442 20.03 -0.66 13.67
C ARG A 442 19.64 -1.60 12.52
N LEU A 443 19.48 -1.08 11.30
CA LEU A 443 19.18 -1.87 10.11
C LEU A 443 20.31 -2.83 9.74
N ASN A 444 21.57 -2.49 9.97
CA ASN A 444 22.69 -3.41 9.77
C ASN A 444 22.77 -4.46 10.89
N ALA A 445 22.50 -4.06 12.13
CA ALA A 445 22.48 -4.97 13.28
C ALA A 445 21.34 -6.00 13.17
N MET A 446 20.19 -5.66 12.57
CA MET A 446 19.03 -6.56 12.45
C MET A 446 19.36 -7.85 11.68
N THR A 447 20.35 -7.84 10.78
CA THR A 447 20.73 -9.03 10.02
C THR A 447 21.71 -9.93 10.76
N SER A 448 22.28 -9.49 11.89
CA SER A 448 23.36 -10.20 12.60
C SER A 448 23.10 -10.42 14.09
N ASN A 449 22.23 -9.62 14.71
CA ASN A 449 21.91 -9.67 16.13
C ASN A 449 20.39 -9.90 16.32
N PRO A 450 19.97 -11.03 16.90
CA PRO A 450 18.56 -11.34 17.12
C PRO A 450 17.79 -10.31 17.96
N LEU A 451 18.42 -9.73 18.99
CA LEU A 451 17.78 -8.76 19.88
C LEU A 451 17.53 -7.44 19.15
N GLU A 452 18.51 -6.97 18.39
CA GLU A 452 18.36 -5.76 17.58
C GLU A 452 17.38 -5.98 16.42
N ALA A 453 17.31 -7.20 15.88
CA ALA A 453 16.30 -7.57 14.90
C ALA A 453 14.89 -7.48 15.47
N GLN A 454 14.68 -7.99 16.69
CA GLN A 454 13.39 -7.94 17.36
C GLN A 454 12.95 -6.49 17.62
N LYS A 455 13.85 -5.64 18.14
CA LYS A 455 13.60 -4.20 18.34
C LYS A 455 13.29 -3.48 17.04
N ALA A 456 14.05 -3.74 15.97
CA ALA A 456 13.85 -3.11 14.68
C ALA A 456 12.49 -3.49 14.07
N LEU A 457 12.14 -4.79 14.10
CA LEU A 457 10.84 -5.29 13.62
C LEU A 457 9.66 -4.64 14.35
N GLU A 458 9.80 -4.48 15.66
CA GLU A 458 8.77 -3.88 16.51
C GLU A 458 8.59 -2.38 16.26
N LEU A 459 9.68 -1.61 16.16
CA LEU A 459 9.61 -0.15 16.01
C LEU A 459 9.39 0.32 14.57
N MET A 460 9.98 -0.38 13.58
CA MET A 460 10.06 0.12 12.21
C MET A 460 9.20 -0.64 11.21
N PHE A 461 8.61 -1.78 11.59
CA PHE A 461 7.90 -2.67 10.67
C PHE A 461 6.62 -3.26 11.26
N PRO A 462 5.53 -2.47 11.38
CA PRO A 462 4.25 -2.99 11.84
C PRO A 462 3.65 -3.98 10.82
N GLY A 463 3.12 -5.11 11.29
CA GLY A 463 2.39 -6.07 10.44
C GLY A 463 2.35 -7.50 10.98
N GLU A 464 1.45 -8.33 10.44
CA GLU A 464 1.34 -9.74 10.84
C GLU A 464 2.57 -10.56 10.45
N THR A 465 3.14 -10.32 9.26
CA THR A 465 4.36 -11.01 8.81
C THR A 465 5.54 -10.74 9.75
N THR A 466 5.67 -9.54 10.30
CA THR A 466 6.75 -9.23 11.24
C THR A 466 6.52 -9.85 12.62
N SER A 467 5.28 -10.12 13.01
CA SER A 467 4.95 -10.91 14.21
C SER A 467 5.54 -12.32 14.14
N ILE A 468 5.50 -13.00 12.98
CA ILE A 468 6.16 -14.31 12.81
C ILE A 468 7.65 -14.18 13.07
N LEU A 469 8.30 -13.21 12.43
CA LEU A 469 9.75 -13.04 12.54
C LEU A 469 10.17 -12.75 13.99
N ARG A 470 9.36 -11.98 14.72
CA ARG A 470 9.56 -11.75 16.17
C ARG A 470 9.45 -13.05 16.97
N GLU A 471 8.44 -13.87 16.72
CA GLU A 471 8.29 -15.16 17.41
C GLU A 471 9.45 -16.14 17.09
N MET A 472 9.91 -16.16 15.83
CA MET A 472 11.08 -16.95 15.43
C MET A 472 12.34 -16.53 16.21
N LEU A 473 12.59 -15.22 16.31
CA LEU A 473 13.71 -14.69 17.09
C LEU A 473 13.55 -15.03 18.58
N ALA A 474 12.34 -14.89 19.12
CA ALA A 474 12.02 -15.19 20.52
C ALA A 474 12.19 -16.68 20.87
N CYS A 475 12.02 -17.61 19.93
CA CYS A 475 12.29 -19.04 20.13
C CYS A 475 13.74 -19.45 19.83
N GLY A 476 14.64 -18.49 19.65
CA GLY A 476 16.09 -18.73 19.58
C GLY A 476 16.66 -18.94 18.18
N TYR A 477 15.91 -18.66 17.11
CA TYR A 477 16.49 -18.64 15.77
C TYR A 477 17.50 -17.50 15.63
N LYS A 478 18.65 -17.78 15.00
CA LYS A 478 19.60 -16.74 14.62
C LYS A 478 19.20 -16.12 13.29
N THR A 479 19.49 -14.83 13.14
CA THR A 479 19.10 -14.00 12.00
C THR A 479 19.59 -14.50 10.63
N ASN A 480 20.71 -15.24 10.58
CA ASN A 480 21.32 -15.73 9.35
C ASN A 480 21.26 -17.26 9.16
N ASP A 481 20.79 -18.01 10.17
CA ASP A 481 20.79 -19.46 10.12
C ASP A 481 19.56 -19.97 9.37
N GLU A 482 18.37 -19.51 9.78
CA GLU A 482 17.11 -19.94 9.20
C GLU A 482 16.81 -19.17 7.88
N PRO A 483 16.66 -19.87 6.74
CA PRO A 483 16.50 -19.26 5.43
C PRO A 483 15.35 -18.26 5.27
N PHE A 484 14.17 -18.55 5.83
CA PHE A 484 13.00 -17.69 5.70
C PHE A 484 13.20 -16.37 6.46
N LEU A 485 13.62 -16.43 7.73
CA LEU A 485 13.97 -15.29 8.56
C LEU A 485 15.07 -14.45 7.91
N ALA A 486 16.13 -15.09 7.46
CA ALA A 486 17.27 -14.42 6.85
C ALA A 486 16.92 -13.74 5.52
N MET A 487 16.01 -14.33 4.74
CA MET A 487 15.47 -13.73 3.52
C MET A 487 14.59 -12.51 3.84
N MET A 488 13.67 -12.66 4.80
CA MET A 488 12.74 -11.59 5.19
C MET A 488 13.45 -10.39 5.82
N LEU A 489 14.38 -10.60 6.75
CA LEU A 489 15.15 -9.53 7.39
C LEU A 489 15.97 -8.72 6.37
N ARG A 490 16.55 -9.38 5.36
CA ARG A 490 17.28 -8.70 4.27
C ARG A 490 16.35 -7.86 3.39
N ALA A 491 15.17 -8.38 3.03
CA ALA A 491 14.20 -7.63 2.25
C ALA A 491 13.68 -6.40 2.99
N LEU A 492 13.36 -6.54 4.29
CA LEU A 492 12.93 -5.44 5.15
C LEU A 492 14.03 -4.38 5.31
N ARG A 493 15.29 -4.80 5.52
CA ARG A 493 16.46 -3.91 5.54
C ARG A 493 16.59 -3.13 4.23
N ALA A 494 16.58 -3.82 3.09
CA ALA A 494 16.69 -3.20 1.76
C ALA A 494 15.56 -2.19 1.51
N SER A 495 14.32 -2.54 1.90
CA SER A 495 13.18 -1.64 1.81
C SER A 495 13.37 -0.35 2.59
N ARG A 496 13.86 -0.40 3.83
CA ARG A 496 14.07 0.81 4.64
C ARG A 496 15.23 1.66 4.14
N LEU A 497 16.30 1.03 3.65
CA LEU A 497 17.39 1.78 3.00
C LEU A 497 16.89 2.54 1.76
N MET A 498 15.99 1.95 0.97
CA MET A 498 15.35 2.65 -0.14
C MET A 498 14.47 3.82 0.33
N ASP A 499 13.68 3.63 1.40
CA ASP A 499 12.88 4.72 1.97
C ASP A 499 13.77 5.88 2.48
N LEU A 500 14.95 5.59 3.06
CA LEU A 500 15.93 6.62 3.42
C LEU A 500 16.49 7.34 2.19
N ARG A 501 16.95 6.60 1.17
CA ARG A 501 17.51 7.18 -0.07
C ARG A 501 16.50 8.06 -0.82
N PHE A 502 15.29 7.56 -1.05
CA PHE A 502 14.33 8.19 -1.95
C PHE A 502 13.32 9.11 -1.27
N LYS A 503 13.11 8.97 0.05
CA LYS A 503 12.10 9.75 0.78
C LYS A 503 12.65 10.44 2.03
N SER A 504 13.92 10.19 2.38
CA SER A 504 14.53 10.65 3.63
C SER A 504 13.66 10.27 4.83
N ARG A 505 13.10 9.05 4.80
CA ARG A 505 12.14 8.58 5.79
C ARG A 505 12.83 8.08 7.06
N ILE A 506 13.31 9.00 7.88
CA ILE A 506 14.09 8.69 9.10
C ILE A 506 13.13 8.44 10.26
N PHE A 507 13.26 7.30 10.94
CA PHE A 507 12.46 6.97 12.12
C PHE A 507 12.74 7.92 13.29
N VAL A 508 11.69 8.39 13.97
CA VAL A 508 11.80 9.24 15.15
C VAL A 508 11.30 8.48 16.38
N GLN A 509 12.19 8.23 17.33
CA GLN A 509 11.86 7.49 18.55
C GLN A 509 10.94 8.31 19.46
N ASN A 510 11.28 9.59 19.64
CA ASN A 510 10.58 10.56 20.49
C ASN A 510 9.51 11.33 19.72
N GLY A 511 8.60 10.59 19.08
CA GLY A 511 7.48 11.17 18.38
C GLY A 511 6.45 10.15 17.92
N ARG A 512 5.26 10.63 17.55
CA ARG A 512 4.14 9.84 17.06
C ARG A 512 3.43 10.55 15.91
N SER A 513 2.74 9.77 15.09
CA SER A 513 1.77 10.27 14.13
C SER A 513 0.38 10.11 14.75
N MET A 514 -0.30 11.20 15.02
CA MET A 514 -1.51 11.21 15.86
C MET A 514 -2.69 11.82 15.12
N LEU A 515 -3.89 11.26 15.31
CA LEU A 515 -5.12 11.93 14.88
C LEU A 515 -5.30 13.22 15.68
N GLY A 516 -5.75 14.28 15.02
CA GLY A 516 -6.14 15.51 15.71
C GLY A 516 -7.49 15.37 16.40
N CYS A 517 -7.57 15.83 17.64
CA CYS A 517 -8.78 15.90 18.46
C CYS A 517 -8.97 17.31 19.02
N LEU A 518 -10.17 17.59 19.52
CA LEU A 518 -10.54 18.86 20.14
C LEU A 518 -10.73 18.69 21.64
N ASP A 519 -10.25 19.65 22.41
CA ASP A 519 -10.52 19.74 23.84
C ASP A 519 -11.93 20.27 24.10
N GLU A 520 -12.90 19.36 24.24
CA GLU A 520 -14.28 19.68 24.60
C GLU A 520 -14.43 20.22 26.03
N THR A 521 -13.42 20.06 26.89
CA THR A 521 -13.46 20.51 28.29
C THR A 521 -13.11 21.99 28.47
N ARG A 522 -12.55 22.62 27.42
CA ARG A 522 -12.11 24.03 27.40
C ARG A 522 -11.06 24.33 28.48
N THR A 523 -10.15 23.40 28.71
CA THR A 523 -9.08 23.53 29.71
C THR A 523 -7.74 23.90 29.09
N LEU A 524 -7.50 23.56 27.82
CA LEU A 524 -6.30 23.94 27.09
C LEU A 524 -6.35 25.42 26.66
N GLU A 525 -5.29 26.16 26.96
CA GLU A 525 -5.06 27.51 26.45
C GLU A 525 -4.46 27.50 25.04
N TYR A 526 -4.52 28.64 24.36
CA TYR A 526 -3.86 28.79 23.07
C TYR A 526 -2.34 28.64 23.22
N GLY A 527 -1.74 27.78 22.40
CA GLY A 527 -0.35 27.34 22.51
C GLY A 527 -0.16 26.03 23.28
N HIS A 528 -1.19 25.55 23.98
CA HIS A 528 -1.18 24.26 24.66
C HIS A 528 -1.73 23.13 23.78
N VAL A 529 -1.27 21.90 24.06
CA VAL A 529 -1.85 20.65 23.56
C VAL A 529 -1.86 19.61 24.66
N PHE A 530 -2.67 18.56 24.52
CA PHE A 530 -2.57 17.37 25.37
C PHE A 530 -2.06 16.19 24.54
N VAL A 531 -1.07 15.47 25.08
CA VAL A 531 -0.43 14.31 24.44
C VAL A 531 -0.24 13.20 25.46
N GLN A 532 -0.98 12.11 25.29
CA GLN A 532 -0.81 10.87 26.04
C GLN A 532 -0.61 9.71 25.06
N ILE A 533 0.38 8.88 25.34
CA ILE A 533 0.77 7.75 24.49
C ILE A 533 0.55 6.43 25.21
N SER A 534 0.16 5.40 24.47
CA SER A 534 0.14 4.03 24.99
C SER A 534 1.56 3.48 25.18
N ARG A 535 1.73 2.63 26.20
CA ARG A 535 2.98 1.97 26.55
C ARG A 535 3.31 0.91 25.50
N PHE A 536 4.44 1.11 24.84
CA PHE A 536 4.91 0.22 23.79
C PHE A 536 6.06 -0.70 24.25
N ASP A 537 6.91 -0.26 25.19
CA ASP A 537 7.99 -1.07 25.77
C ASP A 537 8.34 -0.58 27.20
N ARG A 538 8.59 -1.53 28.13
CA ARG A 538 9.09 -1.25 29.49
C ARG A 538 10.49 -0.61 29.50
N GLN A 539 11.36 -0.90 28.53
CA GLN A 539 12.75 -0.41 28.51
C GLN A 539 12.89 1.01 27.96
N LEU A 540 12.09 1.39 26.96
CA LEU A 540 12.18 2.71 26.30
C LEU A 540 11.70 3.85 27.21
N CYS A 541 10.67 3.60 28.02
CA CYS A 541 10.16 4.59 28.98
C CYS A 541 11.14 4.82 30.14
N ASN A 542 11.91 3.81 30.55
CA ASN A 542 12.84 3.90 31.69
C ASN A 542 14.03 4.86 31.45
N ASN A 543 14.46 5.03 30.19
CA ASN A 543 15.52 5.98 29.86
C ASN A 543 15.01 7.44 29.71
N SER A 544 13.70 7.66 29.75
CA SER A 544 13.05 8.96 29.57
C SER A 544 12.15 9.37 30.75
N SER A 545 12.23 8.65 31.88
CA SER A 545 11.31 8.77 33.04
C SER A 545 11.20 10.18 33.66
N LEU A 546 12.05 11.14 33.28
CA LEU A 546 12.01 12.50 33.81
C LEU A 546 10.95 13.42 33.16
N VAL A 547 10.36 13.03 32.01
CA VAL A 547 9.45 13.89 31.23
C VAL A 547 8.05 13.28 31.03
N PHE A 548 7.87 12.04 31.47
CA PHE A 548 6.61 11.31 31.36
C PHE A 548 6.04 11.02 32.73
N THR A 549 4.80 11.46 32.96
CA THR A 549 4.04 11.08 34.15
C THR A 549 3.20 9.86 33.83
N ALA A 550 3.25 8.85 34.70
CA ALA A 550 2.35 7.71 34.59
C ALA A 550 0.91 8.21 34.73
N SER A 551 0.02 7.79 33.83
CA SER A 551 -1.39 8.12 33.94
C SER A 551 -1.99 7.44 35.17
N SER A 552 -2.82 8.17 35.92
CA SER A 552 -3.54 7.65 37.08
C SER A 552 -4.70 6.73 36.68
N LEU A 553 -5.22 6.86 35.45
CA LEU A 553 -6.32 6.04 34.91
C LEU A 553 -5.85 4.76 34.24
N ASP A 554 -4.66 4.76 33.63
CA ASP A 554 -4.10 3.58 32.96
C ASP A 554 -2.57 3.51 33.15
N PRO A 555 -2.05 2.54 33.94
CA PRO A 555 -0.61 2.37 34.18
C PRO A 555 0.20 1.99 32.92
N ASP A 556 -0.49 1.67 31.83
CA ASP A 556 0.08 1.42 30.51
C ASP A 556 -0.07 2.63 29.57
N SER A 557 -0.25 3.84 30.11
CA SER A 557 -0.19 5.08 29.33
C SER A 557 0.66 6.17 30.00
N PHE A 558 1.29 7.01 29.18
CA PHE A 558 2.20 8.05 29.63
C PHE A 558 1.80 9.40 29.08
N ILE A 559 1.73 10.38 29.97
CA ILE A 559 1.43 11.77 29.64
C ILE A 559 2.75 12.50 29.45
N PHE A 560 2.89 13.21 28.33
CA PHE A 560 4.06 14.02 28.04
C PHE A 560 3.83 15.47 28.44
N GLU A 561 4.79 16.08 29.15
CA GLU A 561 4.79 17.50 29.48
C GLU A 561 6.05 18.18 28.94
N GLY A 562 5.88 19.24 28.15
CA GLY A 562 7.01 19.96 27.56
C GLY A 562 6.76 20.49 26.16
N LYS A 563 7.81 20.95 25.50
CA LYS A 563 7.70 21.46 24.13
C LYS A 563 7.54 20.31 23.13
N VAL A 564 6.64 20.49 22.18
CA VAL A 564 6.42 19.56 21.06
C VAL A 564 6.43 20.31 19.73
N VAL A 565 7.00 19.67 18.72
CA VAL A 565 6.90 20.07 17.32
C VAL A 565 5.68 19.39 16.73
N VAL A 566 4.78 20.19 16.16
CA VAL A 566 3.56 19.73 15.48
C VAL A 566 3.59 20.19 14.02
N ALA A 567 3.37 19.26 13.09
CA ALA A 567 3.25 19.57 11.66
C ALA A 567 2.29 18.60 10.98
N LYS A 568 1.66 19.03 9.87
CA LYS A 568 0.80 18.17 9.05
C LYS A 568 1.38 18.06 7.64
N ASN A 569 1.57 16.83 7.16
CA ASN A 569 2.02 16.61 5.78
C ASN A 569 0.83 16.63 4.81
N PRO A 570 1.00 17.17 3.58
CA PRO A 570 2.20 17.84 3.09
C PRO A 570 2.36 19.27 3.66
N CYS A 571 3.58 19.62 4.11
CA CYS A 571 3.92 20.96 4.61
C CYS A 571 5.03 21.61 3.77
N LEU A 572 4.86 22.89 3.43
CA LEU A 572 5.78 23.60 2.54
C LEU A 572 6.17 24.98 3.09
N HIS A 573 5.26 25.65 3.81
CA HIS A 573 5.57 26.95 4.39
C HIS A 573 6.35 26.77 5.70
N PRO A 574 7.40 27.56 5.99
CA PRO A 574 8.13 27.44 7.26
C PRO A 574 7.25 27.50 8.51
N GLY A 575 6.20 28.33 8.49
CA GLY A 575 5.21 28.42 9.57
C GLY A 575 4.22 27.25 9.69
N ASP A 576 4.33 26.22 8.84
CA ASP A 576 3.53 24.98 8.96
C ASP A 576 4.01 24.06 10.08
N VAL A 577 5.23 24.30 10.57
CA VAL A 577 5.80 23.62 11.72
C VAL A 577 5.58 24.49 12.93
N ARG A 578 4.76 24.04 13.88
CA ARG A 578 4.49 24.76 15.13
C ARG A 578 5.26 24.16 16.28
N VAL A 579 5.74 25.01 17.18
CA VAL A 579 6.24 24.61 18.50
C VAL A 579 5.15 24.93 19.52
N LEU A 580 4.54 23.89 20.07
CA LEU A 580 3.47 23.98 21.08
C LEU A 580 3.97 23.42 22.41
N ARG A 581 3.19 23.61 23.49
CA ARG A 581 3.49 23.05 24.80
C ARG A 581 2.47 21.99 25.19
N ALA A 582 2.92 20.75 25.32
CA ALA A 582 2.14 19.69 25.94
C ALA A 582 2.02 19.93 27.44
N VAL A 583 0.80 19.87 27.96
CA VAL A 583 0.47 20.09 29.37
C VAL A 583 -0.40 18.95 29.90
N ASN A 584 -0.25 18.61 31.17
CA ASN A 584 -1.03 17.55 31.81
C ASN A 584 -2.41 18.09 32.26
N VAL A 585 -3.47 17.51 31.71
CA VAL A 585 -4.86 17.86 32.00
C VAL A 585 -5.62 16.62 32.45
N PRO A 586 -5.98 16.49 33.75
CA PRO A 586 -6.71 15.34 34.28
C PRO A 586 -8.00 15.01 33.53
N ALA A 587 -8.75 16.03 33.10
CA ALA A 587 -10.00 15.84 32.36
C ALA A 587 -9.80 15.17 30.99
N LEU A 588 -8.58 15.18 30.44
CA LEU A 588 -8.24 14.62 29.13
C LEU A 588 -7.50 13.28 29.20
N HIS A 589 -7.30 12.69 30.38
CA HIS A 589 -6.55 11.42 30.55
C HIS A 589 -7.15 10.20 29.83
N HIS A 590 -8.39 10.30 29.35
CA HIS A 590 -9.05 9.29 28.51
C HIS A 590 -8.62 9.36 27.02
N MET A 591 -7.91 10.42 26.62
CA MET A 591 -7.48 10.67 25.25
C MET A 591 -6.07 10.11 25.01
N VAL A 592 -5.96 8.95 24.37
CA VAL A 592 -4.71 8.23 24.15
C VAL A 592 -4.42 8.07 22.66
N ASP A 593 -3.15 8.19 22.28
CA ASP A 593 -2.64 8.06 20.91
C ASP A 593 -3.31 9.04 19.90
N CYS A 594 -3.71 10.21 20.39
CA CYS A 594 -4.19 11.36 19.62
C CYS A 594 -3.59 12.64 20.20
N VAL A 595 -3.59 13.72 19.42
CA VAL A 595 -3.18 15.05 19.88
C VAL A 595 -4.42 15.91 20.05
N VAL A 596 -4.63 16.43 21.26
CA VAL A 596 -5.80 17.25 21.57
C VAL A 596 -5.42 18.72 21.49
N PHE A 597 -6.15 19.47 20.67
CA PHE A 597 -5.96 20.90 20.44
C PHE A 597 -6.97 21.73 21.24
N PRO A 598 -6.62 22.97 21.62
CA PRO A 598 -7.50 23.85 22.37
C PRO A 598 -8.65 24.33 21.47
N GLN A 599 -9.82 24.52 22.06
CA GLN A 599 -10.97 25.16 21.39
C GLN A 599 -10.99 26.69 21.52
N GLN A 600 -9.93 27.29 22.09
CA GLN A 600 -9.82 28.72 22.34
C GLN A 600 -8.50 29.30 21.83
N GLY A 601 -8.52 30.59 21.47
CA GLY A 601 -7.35 31.31 20.99
C GLY A 601 -7.65 32.20 19.77
N LYS A 602 -6.58 32.74 19.18
CA LYS A 602 -6.67 33.62 18.00
C LYS A 602 -6.84 32.86 16.67
N ARG A 603 -6.48 31.57 16.64
CA ARG A 603 -6.51 30.73 15.43
C ARG A 603 -6.42 29.24 15.83
N PRO A 604 -7.09 28.30 15.16
CA PRO A 604 -6.94 26.89 15.46
C PRO A 604 -5.54 26.38 15.08
N HIS A 605 -4.84 25.69 15.98
CA HIS A 605 -3.54 25.07 15.67
C HIS A 605 -3.58 24.08 14.47
N PRO A 606 -4.65 23.29 14.26
CA PRO A 606 -4.86 22.56 13.01
C PRO A 606 -4.70 23.45 11.77
N ASN A 607 -5.39 24.59 11.74
CA ASN A 607 -5.36 25.51 10.60
C ASN A 607 -3.96 26.15 10.40
N GLU A 608 -3.20 26.33 11.47
CA GLU A 608 -1.82 26.81 11.40
C GLU A 608 -0.86 25.78 10.77
N CYS A 609 -1.18 24.50 10.89
CA CYS A 609 -0.41 23.40 10.32
C CYS A 609 -0.89 23.10 8.88
N SER A 610 -0.44 23.88 7.89
CA SER A 610 -0.80 23.66 6.47
C SER A 610 -2.31 23.72 6.17
N GLY A 611 -3.08 24.54 6.90
CA GLY A 611 -4.51 24.71 6.67
C GLY A 611 -5.35 23.49 7.03
N SER A 612 -4.86 22.65 7.94
CA SER A 612 -5.50 21.39 8.34
C SER A 612 -6.82 21.61 9.08
N ASP A 613 -7.65 20.58 9.08
CA ASP A 613 -8.87 20.47 9.89
C ASP A 613 -8.79 19.24 10.83
N LEU A 614 -9.92 18.87 11.45
CA LEU A 614 -10.05 17.71 12.32
C LEU A 614 -10.91 16.60 11.68
N ASP A 615 -10.98 16.52 10.35
CA ASP A 615 -11.83 15.56 9.61
C ASP A 615 -11.18 14.17 9.39
N GLY A 616 -9.99 13.99 9.96
CA GLY A 616 -9.20 12.76 9.96
C GLY A 616 -7.73 12.98 9.62
N ASP A 617 -7.26 14.23 9.62
CA ASP A 617 -5.86 14.57 9.43
C ASP A 617 -4.98 14.00 10.57
N THR A 618 -3.79 13.56 10.19
CA THR A 618 -2.77 13.06 11.13
C THR A 618 -1.59 14.01 11.21
N TYR A 619 -1.13 14.23 12.44
CA TYR A 619 -0.11 15.21 12.79
C TYR A 619 1.17 14.48 13.16
N PHE A 620 2.30 14.95 12.64
CA PHE A 620 3.62 14.65 13.16
C PHE A 620 3.77 15.39 14.48
N VAL A 621 3.84 14.65 15.60
CA VAL A 621 4.04 15.20 16.94
C VAL A 621 5.35 14.65 17.48
N CYS A 622 6.32 15.53 17.72
CA CYS A 622 7.69 15.17 18.07
C CYS A 622 8.17 15.96 19.27
N TRP A 623 8.77 15.28 20.25
CA TRP A 623 9.33 15.86 21.46
C TRP A 623 10.83 15.60 21.61
N GLU A 624 11.50 15.21 20.53
CA GLU A 624 12.96 15.12 20.47
C GLU A 624 13.57 16.51 20.67
N PRO A 625 14.35 16.77 21.75
CA PRO A 625 14.88 18.11 22.04
C PRO A 625 15.69 18.70 20.90
N ASP A 626 16.50 17.88 20.22
CA ASP A 626 17.35 18.31 19.11
C ASP A 626 16.56 18.66 17.84
N LEU A 627 15.28 18.27 17.74
CA LEU A 627 14.40 18.60 16.61
C LEU A 627 13.49 19.80 16.90
N ILE A 628 13.49 20.36 18.11
CA ILE A 628 12.72 21.56 18.42
C ILE A 628 13.44 22.76 17.79
N PRO A 629 12.85 23.44 16.79
CA PRO A 629 13.52 24.53 16.12
C PRO A 629 13.68 25.74 17.06
N PRO A 630 14.80 26.49 16.95
CA PRO A 630 15.03 27.70 17.74
C PRO A 630 14.23 28.92 17.26
N SER A 631 13.69 28.88 16.04
CA SER A 631 12.90 29.97 15.45
C SER A 631 11.47 29.53 15.16
N ASP A 632 10.53 30.48 15.30
CA ASP A 632 9.12 30.33 14.90
C ASP A 632 8.83 31.31 13.75
N VAL A 633 7.92 30.92 12.86
CA VAL A 633 7.48 31.72 11.71
C VAL A 633 5.96 31.73 11.69
N GLU A 634 5.37 32.91 11.50
CA GLU A 634 3.91 33.02 11.42
C GLU A 634 3.33 32.14 10.29
N PRO A 635 2.28 31.36 10.57
CA PRO A 635 1.66 30.50 9.57
C PRO A 635 1.05 31.28 8.41
N MET A 636 1.12 30.70 7.21
CA MET A 636 0.50 31.29 6.02
C MET A 636 -1.03 31.45 6.21
N ASN A 637 -1.64 32.39 5.50
CA ASN A 637 -3.09 32.47 5.41
C ASN A 637 -3.60 31.40 4.43
N TYR A 638 -4.43 30.48 4.93
CA TYR A 638 -5.02 29.36 4.19
C TYR A 638 -6.44 29.64 3.68
N LYS A 639 -6.81 30.92 3.48
CA LYS A 639 -8.13 31.28 3.00
C LYS A 639 -8.41 30.62 1.64
N LEU A 640 -9.51 29.87 1.59
CA LEU A 640 -9.98 29.21 0.38
C LEU A 640 -10.38 30.25 -0.67
N ALA A 641 -10.09 29.93 -1.93
CA ALA A 641 -10.65 30.67 -3.03
C ALA A 641 -12.16 30.39 -3.16
N PRO A 642 -12.95 31.34 -3.68
CA PRO A 642 -14.38 31.13 -3.88
C PRO A 642 -14.63 29.93 -4.81
N PRO A 643 -15.58 29.04 -4.48
CA PRO A 643 -15.95 27.95 -5.38
C PRO A 643 -16.66 28.50 -6.62
N VAL A 644 -16.47 27.87 -7.77
CA VAL A 644 -17.26 28.14 -8.98
C VAL A 644 -18.65 27.52 -8.79
N VAL A 645 -19.69 28.34 -8.76
CA VAL A 645 -21.07 27.88 -8.59
C VAL A 645 -21.79 27.94 -9.93
N LEU A 646 -22.40 26.83 -10.34
CA LEU A 646 -23.24 26.73 -11.53
C LEU A 646 -24.64 27.27 -11.25
N ASP A 647 -25.30 27.72 -12.31
CA ASP A 647 -26.70 28.15 -12.31
C ASP A 647 -27.71 26.99 -12.49
N HIS A 648 -27.23 25.76 -12.68
CA HIS A 648 -28.03 24.56 -12.91
C HIS A 648 -27.48 23.33 -12.15
N ASP A 649 -28.28 22.26 -12.11
CA ASP A 649 -27.92 20.97 -11.53
C ASP A 649 -26.74 20.33 -12.25
N VAL A 650 -25.74 19.85 -11.48
CA VAL A 650 -24.57 19.17 -12.05
C VAL A 650 -25.00 17.89 -12.78
N THR A 651 -24.56 17.75 -14.02
CA THR A 651 -24.78 16.56 -14.85
C THR A 651 -23.61 15.58 -14.76
N ILE A 652 -23.83 14.31 -15.11
CA ILE A 652 -22.76 13.29 -15.10
C ILE A 652 -21.77 13.55 -16.24
N GLU A 653 -22.22 14.12 -17.35
CA GLU A 653 -21.41 14.53 -18.48
C GLU A 653 -20.39 15.60 -18.08
N GLU A 654 -20.81 16.58 -17.27
CA GLU A 654 -19.89 17.58 -16.71
C GLU A 654 -18.88 16.98 -15.75
N VAL A 655 -19.28 15.97 -14.95
CA VAL A 655 -18.36 15.23 -14.07
C VAL A 655 -17.30 14.47 -14.88
N GLN A 656 -17.70 13.84 -15.98
CA GLN A 656 -16.79 13.14 -16.90
C GLN A 656 -15.82 14.12 -17.57
N GLU A 657 -16.30 15.28 -18.03
CA GLU A 657 -15.44 16.33 -18.57
C GLU A 657 -14.48 16.90 -17.53
N TYR A 658 -14.97 17.13 -16.31
CA TYR A 658 -14.16 17.62 -15.20
C TYR A 658 -12.99 16.67 -14.91
N PHE A 659 -13.20 15.35 -14.97
CA PHE A 659 -12.14 14.37 -14.79
C PHE A 659 -10.98 14.58 -15.76
N VAL A 660 -11.27 14.71 -17.07
CA VAL A 660 -10.22 14.89 -18.09
C VAL A 660 -9.60 16.29 -18.00
N LYS A 661 -10.41 17.33 -17.71
CA LYS A 661 -9.92 18.70 -17.45
C LYS A 661 -8.97 18.73 -16.24
N TYR A 662 -9.25 17.97 -15.19
CA TYR A 662 -8.34 17.83 -14.04
C TYR A 662 -7.04 17.14 -14.46
N MET A 663 -7.07 16.07 -15.25
CA MET A 663 -5.85 15.41 -15.74
C MET A 663 -4.92 16.34 -16.52
N VAL A 664 -5.47 17.27 -17.31
CA VAL A 664 -4.69 18.30 -18.02
C VAL A 664 -4.03 19.28 -17.05
N ASN A 665 -4.72 19.60 -15.96
CA ASN A 665 -4.38 20.72 -15.07
C ASN A 665 -3.76 20.31 -13.73
N ASP A 666 -3.56 19.01 -13.46
CA ASP A 666 -2.98 18.56 -12.20
C ASP A 666 -1.50 18.95 -12.11
N SER A 667 -1.26 20.00 -11.32
CA SER A 667 0.06 20.57 -11.07
C SER A 667 0.60 20.27 -9.68
N LEU A 668 -0.15 19.56 -8.81
CA LEU A 668 0.20 19.39 -7.39
C LEU A 668 1.60 18.78 -7.20
N GLY A 669 1.87 17.67 -7.88
CA GLY A 669 3.18 17.01 -7.83
C GLY A 669 4.30 17.82 -8.48
N MET A 670 4.00 18.64 -9.48
CA MET A 670 4.97 19.53 -10.12
C MET A 670 5.35 20.69 -9.18
N ILE A 671 4.37 21.28 -8.49
CA ILE A 671 4.58 22.34 -7.49
C ILE A 671 5.42 21.80 -6.33
N ALA A 672 5.10 20.63 -5.78
CA ALA A 672 5.85 20.03 -4.68
C ALA A 672 7.32 19.73 -5.07
N ASN A 673 7.55 19.24 -6.29
CA ASN A 673 8.90 19.04 -6.83
C ASN A 673 9.65 20.36 -7.04
N ALA A 674 8.98 21.38 -7.60
CA ALA A 674 9.57 22.70 -7.75
C ALA A 674 9.97 23.30 -6.40
N HIS A 675 9.10 23.20 -5.39
CA HIS A 675 9.38 23.65 -4.03
C HIS A 675 10.61 22.94 -3.46
N THR A 676 10.69 21.61 -3.60
CA THR A 676 11.87 20.83 -3.16
C THR A 676 13.16 21.33 -3.80
N VAL A 677 13.13 21.70 -5.09
CA VAL A 677 14.31 22.19 -5.80
C VAL A 677 14.68 23.61 -5.36
N TYR A 678 13.73 24.54 -5.31
CA TYR A 678 14.03 25.91 -4.89
C TYR A 678 14.44 25.97 -3.42
N ALA A 679 13.84 25.18 -2.54
CA ALA A 679 14.21 25.12 -1.13
C ALA A 679 15.63 24.57 -0.93
N ASP A 680 16.09 23.70 -1.82
CA ASP A 680 17.46 23.20 -1.80
C ASP A 680 18.46 24.24 -2.37
N LYS A 681 18.12 24.83 -3.51
CA LYS A 681 19.00 25.70 -4.31
C LYS A 681 19.14 27.12 -3.75
N GLU A 682 18.05 27.71 -3.26
CA GLU A 682 18.04 29.12 -2.86
C GLU A 682 18.73 29.32 -1.50
N PRO A 683 19.48 30.41 -1.29
CA PRO A 683 20.16 30.68 -0.01
C PRO A 683 19.20 30.72 1.19
N ARG A 684 18.02 31.33 1.00
CA ARG A 684 16.96 31.44 2.02
C ARG A 684 16.08 30.19 2.15
N GLY A 685 16.41 29.11 1.44
CA GLY A 685 15.71 27.82 1.55
C GLY A 685 14.20 27.92 1.33
N ALA A 686 13.43 27.32 2.24
CA ALA A 686 11.97 27.36 2.22
C ALA A 686 11.38 28.77 2.48
N SER A 687 12.19 29.70 2.99
CA SER A 687 11.82 31.12 3.15
C SER A 687 12.12 31.98 1.91
N SER A 688 12.55 31.39 0.79
CA SER A 688 12.74 32.11 -0.48
C SER A 688 11.40 32.56 -1.08
N LYS A 689 11.39 33.65 -1.86
CA LYS A 689 10.15 34.17 -2.48
C LYS A 689 9.47 33.10 -3.34
N GLN A 690 10.26 32.32 -4.08
CA GLN A 690 9.83 31.22 -4.92
C GLN A 690 9.15 30.12 -4.09
N CYS A 691 9.74 29.70 -2.97
CA CYS A 691 9.14 28.68 -2.10
C CYS A 691 7.83 29.14 -1.46
N ILE A 692 7.75 30.40 -1.00
CA ILE A 692 6.52 30.96 -0.43
C ILE A 692 5.40 31.05 -1.48
N GLU A 693 5.72 31.45 -2.71
CA GLU A 693 4.76 31.45 -3.82
C GLU A 693 4.30 30.02 -4.16
N LEU A 694 5.23 29.07 -4.23
CA LEU A 694 4.92 27.66 -4.45
C LEU A 694 4.10 27.04 -3.33
N ALA A 695 4.31 27.44 -2.06
CA ALA A 695 3.49 26.99 -0.93
C ALA A 695 2.04 27.46 -1.06
N LYS A 696 1.81 28.71 -1.50
CA LYS A 696 0.47 29.24 -1.82
C LYS A 696 -0.21 28.45 -2.93
N LEU A 697 0.50 28.25 -4.05
CA LEU A 697 -0.01 27.48 -5.19
C LEU A 697 -0.30 26.02 -4.80
N HIS A 698 0.54 25.43 -3.95
CA HIS A 698 0.35 24.07 -3.46
C HIS A 698 -0.92 23.96 -2.60
N SER A 699 -1.13 24.90 -1.67
CA SER A 699 -2.36 24.94 -0.86
C SER A 699 -3.61 25.02 -1.74
N MET A 700 -3.60 25.89 -2.76
CA MET A 700 -4.70 25.98 -3.72
C MET A 700 -4.90 24.67 -4.49
N ALA A 701 -3.81 24.02 -4.92
CA ALA A 701 -3.86 22.77 -5.70
C ALA A 701 -4.36 21.56 -4.89
N VAL A 702 -4.14 21.53 -3.58
CA VAL A 702 -4.67 20.47 -2.69
C VAL A 702 -6.20 20.45 -2.70
N ASP A 703 -6.84 21.60 -2.82
CA ASP A 703 -8.30 21.74 -2.85
C ASP A 703 -8.90 21.78 -4.26
N SER A 704 -8.08 21.78 -5.32
CA SER A 704 -8.56 21.66 -6.71
C SER A 704 -9.55 20.51 -6.93
N PRO A 705 -9.38 19.29 -6.35
CA PRO A 705 -10.35 18.21 -6.45
C PRO A 705 -11.74 18.50 -5.88
N LYS A 706 -11.88 19.52 -5.02
CA LYS A 706 -13.15 19.89 -4.35
C LYS A 706 -13.70 21.23 -4.82
N THR A 707 -12.85 22.11 -5.34
CA THR A 707 -13.21 23.48 -5.73
C THR A 707 -13.38 23.62 -7.24
N GLY A 708 -12.68 22.77 -8.02
CA GLY A 708 -12.63 22.87 -9.48
C GLY A 708 -11.61 23.88 -9.99
N MET A 709 -10.83 24.51 -9.10
CA MET A 709 -9.84 25.49 -9.50
C MET A 709 -8.67 24.88 -10.25
N VAL A 710 -8.27 25.54 -11.34
CA VAL A 710 -7.08 25.23 -12.12
C VAL A 710 -5.91 26.05 -11.59
N VAL A 711 -4.86 25.37 -11.13
CA VAL A 711 -3.63 26.01 -10.63
C VAL A 711 -2.53 25.85 -11.67
N GLN A 712 -2.09 26.96 -12.25
CA GLN A 712 -0.98 27.00 -13.21
C GLN A 712 0.32 27.41 -12.51
N ILE A 713 1.44 26.80 -12.90
CA ILE A 713 2.77 27.17 -12.40
C ILE A 713 3.29 28.34 -13.27
N PRO A 714 3.60 29.51 -12.69
CA PRO A 714 4.20 30.62 -13.42
C PRO A 714 5.53 30.25 -14.10
N ALA A 715 5.84 30.92 -15.22
CA ALA A 715 7.05 30.66 -16.01
C ALA A 715 8.36 30.75 -15.20
N HIS A 716 8.45 31.71 -14.27
CA HIS A 716 9.65 31.92 -13.43
C HIS A 716 9.85 30.83 -12.37
N LEU A 717 8.83 30.02 -12.07
CA LEU A 717 8.89 28.89 -11.13
C LEU A 717 9.15 27.54 -11.83
N HIS A 718 9.42 27.56 -13.14
CA HIS A 718 9.78 26.35 -13.87
C HIS A 718 11.24 25.95 -13.61
N VAL A 719 11.42 24.75 -13.06
CA VAL A 719 12.74 24.18 -12.76
C VAL A 719 13.45 23.70 -14.03
N ARG A 720 14.74 24.03 -14.15
CA ARG A 720 15.62 23.61 -15.25
C ARG A 720 16.70 22.58 -14.87
N GLN A 721 17.11 22.58 -13.60
CA GLN A 721 18.12 21.68 -13.05
C GLN A 721 17.61 21.11 -11.73
N TYR A 722 17.90 19.84 -11.46
CA TYR A 722 17.40 19.13 -10.27
C TYR A 722 18.56 18.71 -9.34
N PRO A 723 18.36 18.66 -8.01
CA PRO A 723 19.38 18.15 -7.12
C PRO A 723 19.59 16.64 -7.31
N ASP A 724 20.82 16.18 -7.04
CA ASP A 724 21.28 14.80 -7.22
C ASP A 724 20.38 13.75 -6.52
N PHE A 725 19.83 14.08 -5.35
CA PHE A 725 18.95 13.18 -4.59
C PHE A 725 17.57 12.92 -5.23
N MET A 726 17.20 13.67 -6.29
CA MET A 726 15.95 13.43 -7.04
C MET A 726 16.09 12.39 -8.15
N GLU A 727 17.32 11.97 -8.49
CA GLU A 727 17.63 10.94 -9.50
C GLU A 727 16.81 11.06 -10.80
N LYS A 728 16.98 12.18 -11.49
CA LYS A 728 16.38 12.43 -12.81
C LYS A 728 17.42 12.23 -13.91
N PRO A 729 17.62 11.01 -14.44
CA PRO A 729 18.71 10.72 -15.39
C PRO A 729 18.59 11.53 -16.68
N ASP A 730 17.36 11.80 -17.14
CA ASP A 730 17.10 12.54 -18.39
C ASP A 730 17.07 14.07 -18.21
N LYS A 731 17.48 14.58 -17.04
CA LYS A 731 17.47 16.02 -16.74
C LYS A 731 18.84 16.47 -16.20
N PRO A 732 19.25 17.72 -16.49
CA PRO A 732 20.42 18.29 -15.86
C PRO A 732 20.31 18.24 -14.34
N SER A 733 21.41 17.85 -13.67
CA SER A 733 21.45 17.73 -12.21
C SER A 733 22.65 18.44 -11.59
N TYR A 734 22.52 18.82 -10.32
CA TYR A 734 23.59 19.42 -9.52
C TYR A 734 23.72 18.71 -8.16
N LYS A 735 24.91 18.71 -7.56
CA LYS A 735 25.15 18.13 -6.24
C LYS A 735 24.61 19.05 -5.16
N SER A 736 23.54 18.64 -4.47
CA SER A 736 22.95 19.41 -3.36
C SER A 736 23.96 19.55 -2.21
N GLN A 737 24.09 20.76 -1.66
CA GLN A 737 24.92 21.04 -0.48
C GLN A 737 24.11 21.01 0.83
N ARG A 738 22.79 20.87 0.76
CA ARG A 738 21.89 20.83 1.91
C ARG A 738 21.84 19.43 2.53
N VAL A 739 21.25 19.34 3.72
CA VAL A 739 21.12 18.10 4.50
C VAL A 739 20.51 16.94 3.70
N ILE A 740 19.48 17.16 2.88
CA ILE A 740 18.86 16.07 2.10
C ILE A 740 19.85 15.45 1.12
N GLY A 741 20.67 16.27 0.45
CA GLY A 741 21.75 15.79 -0.41
C GLY A 741 22.77 14.96 0.35
N LYS A 742 23.16 15.39 1.57
CA LYS A 742 24.10 14.66 2.43
C LYS A 742 23.54 13.30 2.83
N LEU A 743 22.31 13.27 3.35
CA LEU A 743 21.59 12.07 3.76
C LEU A 743 21.42 11.08 2.59
N TYR A 744 21.11 11.58 1.40
CA TYR A 744 21.00 10.76 0.19
C TYR A 744 22.31 10.07 -0.15
N ARG A 745 23.43 10.81 -0.18
CA ARG A 745 24.75 10.27 -0.54
C ARG A 745 25.27 9.26 0.47
N GLU A 746 24.95 9.43 1.76
CA GLU A 746 25.30 8.46 2.80
C GLU A 746 24.69 7.07 2.55
N VAL A 747 23.49 7.00 1.98
CA VAL A 747 22.77 5.74 1.73
C VAL A 747 22.97 5.22 0.30
N LYS A 748 23.29 6.10 -0.66
CA LYS A 748 23.36 5.78 -2.10
C LYS A 748 24.23 4.57 -2.41
N ASP A 749 25.36 4.46 -1.73
CA ASP A 749 26.40 3.46 -2.01
C ASP A 749 26.35 2.26 -1.05
N ILE A 750 25.37 2.20 -0.15
CA ILE A 750 25.15 1.03 0.71
C ILE A 750 24.64 -0.11 -0.17
N ALA A 751 25.52 -1.04 -0.51
CA ALA A 751 25.17 -2.23 -1.27
C ALA A 751 24.09 -3.06 -0.52
N SER A 752 23.04 -3.44 -1.25
CA SER A 752 22.13 -4.48 -0.81
C SER A 752 22.62 -5.81 -1.38
N GLU A 753 23.16 -6.68 -0.53
CA GLU A 753 23.57 -8.02 -0.97
C GLU A 753 22.33 -8.83 -1.38
N PRO A 754 22.29 -9.40 -2.61
CA PRO A 754 21.23 -10.29 -3.02
C PRO A 754 21.20 -11.54 -2.13
N PHE A 755 20.00 -11.99 -1.74
CA PHE A 755 19.87 -13.26 -1.05
C PHE A 755 20.16 -14.41 -2.02
N SER A 756 21.20 -15.20 -1.75
CA SER A 756 21.52 -16.40 -2.54
C SER A 756 20.85 -17.64 -1.96
N LEU A 757 20.00 -18.29 -2.78
CA LEU A 757 19.40 -19.59 -2.47
C LEU A 757 20.44 -20.72 -2.30
N GLY A 758 21.71 -20.52 -2.67
CA GLY A 758 22.76 -21.54 -2.55
C GLY A 758 22.97 -22.06 -1.12
N ARG A 759 22.86 -21.19 -0.11
CA ARG A 759 22.96 -21.56 1.32
C ARG A 759 21.73 -22.33 1.83
N VAL A 760 20.61 -22.23 1.13
CA VAL A 760 19.28 -22.70 1.55
C VAL A 760 19.07 -24.19 1.25
N LYS A 761 19.78 -24.76 0.27
CA LYS A 761 19.58 -26.15 -0.19
C LYS A 761 19.89 -27.23 0.86
N LYS A 762 20.61 -26.90 1.94
CA LYS A 762 21.07 -27.86 2.96
C LYS A 762 20.55 -27.57 4.38
N TYR A 763 19.77 -26.51 4.59
CA TYR A 763 19.28 -26.16 5.92
C TYR A 763 18.06 -26.99 6.31
N TYR A 764 18.12 -27.65 7.46
CA TYR A 764 17.01 -28.34 8.11
C TYR A 764 17.16 -28.23 9.63
N ASP A 765 16.15 -27.74 10.32
CA ASP A 765 16.16 -27.68 11.79
C ASP A 765 15.76 -29.04 12.40
N PRO A 766 16.68 -29.76 13.09
CA PRO A 766 16.35 -31.05 13.67
C PRO A 766 15.35 -30.96 14.83
N ASP A 767 15.20 -29.81 15.48
CA ASP A 767 14.18 -29.63 16.52
C ASP A 767 12.76 -29.68 15.96
N MET A 768 12.59 -29.56 14.64
CA MET A 768 11.27 -29.62 14.01
C MET A 768 10.75 -31.05 13.84
N LYS A 769 11.52 -32.09 14.18
CA LYS A 769 11.07 -33.49 14.08
C LYS A 769 10.22 -33.87 15.30
N VAL A 770 8.98 -34.28 15.06
CA VAL A 770 8.05 -34.82 16.06
C VAL A 770 7.67 -36.24 15.65
N HIS A 771 7.57 -37.16 16.60
CA HIS A 771 7.25 -38.56 16.30
C HIS A 771 5.86 -38.67 15.61
N GLY A 772 5.75 -39.48 14.55
CA GLY A 772 4.50 -39.67 13.81
C GLY A 772 4.21 -38.61 12.75
N PHE A 773 5.18 -37.75 12.41
CA PHE A 773 5.00 -36.75 11.35
C PHE A 773 4.89 -37.39 9.96
N GLU A 774 5.46 -38.58 9.79
CA GLU A 774 5.45 -39.35 8.54
C GLU A 774 4.02 -39.64 8.06
N ASP A 775 3.09 -39.87 8.98
CA ASP A 775 1.67 -40.15 8.69
C ASP A 775 0.94 -38.96 8.03
N TYR A 776 1.52 -37.75 8.12
CA TYR A 776 0.93 -36.52 7.59
C TYR A 776 1.64 -35.97 6.35
N ILE A 777 2.66 -36.67 5.82
CA ILE A 777 3.48 -36.19 4.70
C ILE A 777 2.66 -35.96 3.44
N ASP A 778 1.77 -36.89 3.07
CA ASP A 778 0.96 -36.76 1.85
C ASP A 778 -0.03 -35.58 1.95
N GLU A 779 -0.64 -35.39 3.11
CA GLU A 779 -1.51 -34.24 3.38
C GLU A 779 -0.71 -32.92 3.31
N ALA A 780 0.49 -32.90 3.91
CA ALA A 780 1.38 -31.75 3.91
C ALA A 780 1.85 -31.39 2.48
N LEU A 781 2.22 -32.38 1.66
CA LEU A 781 2.60 -32.17 0.25
C LEU A 781 1.45 -31.58 -0.56
N LYS A 782 0.24 -32.09 -0.38
CA LYS A 782 -0.97 -31.57 -1.04
C LYS A 782 -1.23 -30.12 -0.68
N ASN A 783 -1.17 -29.79 0.61
CA ASN A 783 -1.38 -28.42 1.09
C ASN A 783 -0.25 -27.47 0.65
N LYS A 784 1.00 -27.93 0.64
CA LYS A 784 2.16 -27.18 0.14
C LYS A 784 2.00 -26.82 -1.33
N ARG A 785 1.69 -27.81 -2.19
CA ARG A 785 1.45 -27.57 -3.63
C ARG A 785 0.36 -26.54 -3.86
N LYS A 786 -0.74 -26.64 -3.10
CA LYS A 786 -1.86 -25.70 -3.16
C LYS A 786 -1.47 -24.28 -2.72
N TYR A 787 -0.72 -24.15 -1.63
CA TYR A 787 -0.22 -22.85 -1.16
C TYR A 787 0.73 -22.23 -2.19
N ASN A 788 1.69 -23.01 -2.68
CA ASN A 788 2.70 -22.51 -3.60
C ASN A 788 2.08 -22.04 -4.93
N TYR A 789 1.16 -22.82 -5.48
CA TYR A 789 0.41 -22.40 -6.67
C TYR A 789 -0.32 -21.07 -6.45
N LYS A 790 -1.04 -20.91 -5.33
CA LYS A 790 -1.79 -19.67 -5.05
C LYS A 790 -0.87 -18.48 -4.79
N LEU A 791 0.26 -18.66 -4.11
CA LEU A 791 1.22 -17.57 -3.87
C LEU A 791 1.92 -17.17 -5.17
N GLY A 792 2.31 -18.13 -6.02
CA GLY A 792 2.89 -17.87 -7.35
C GLY A 792 1.95 -17.08 -8.24
N VAL A 793 0.66 -17.46 -8.29
CA VAL A 793 -0.37 -16.70 -9.02
C VAL A 793 -0.48 -15.26 -8.53
N LEU A 794 -0.44 -15.01 -7.21
CA LEU A 794 -0.43 -13.65 -6.67
C LEU A 794 0.82 -12.88 -7.10
N MET A 795 2.00 -13.47 -6.98
CA MET A 795 3.27 -12.85 -7.38
C MET A 795 3.23 -12.41 -8.84
N ASP A 796 2.79 -13.29 -9.74
CA ASP A 796 2.73 -12.99 -11.16
C ASP A 796 1.65 -11.95 -11.49
N SER A 797 0.48 -12.02 -10.83
CA SER A 797 -0.60 -11.03 -11.02
C SER A 797 -0.17 -9.60 -10.68
N TYR A 798 0.73 -9.43 -9.71
CA TYR A 798 1.26 -8.12 -9.31
C TYR A 798 2.62 -7.77 -9.94
N GLY A 799 3.25 -8.71 -10.64
CA GLY A 799 4.58 -8.58 -11.23
C GLY A 799 5.70 -8.56 -10.18
N ILE A 800 5.54 -9.28 -9.08
CA ILE A 800 6.51 -9.40 -7.98
C ILE A 800 7.42 -10.61 -8.24
N LYS A 801 8.74 -10.41 -8.11
CA LYS A 801 9.74 -11.41 -8.54
C LYS A 801 10.09 -12.40 -7.44
N THR A 802 10.09 -11.98 -6.18
CA THR A 802 10.57 -12.79 -5.06
C THR A 802 9.53 -12.98 -3.97
N GLU A 803 9.61 -14.12 -3.27
CA GLU A 803 8.76 -14.43 -2.13
C GLU A 803 8.90 -13.37 -1.01
N ALA A 804 10.12 -12.88 -0.79
CA ALA A 804 10.39 -11.88 0.24
C ALA A 804 9.63 -10.56 -0.01
N GLU A 805 9.62 -10.08 -1.26
CA GLU A 805 8.95 -8.85 -1.65
C GLU A 805 7.43 -8.93 -1.43
N ILE A 806 6.80 -10.03 -1.83
CA ILE A 806 5.34 -10.19 -1.70
C ILE A 806 4.91 -10.33 -0.23
N LEU A 807 5.68 -11.04 0.59
CA LEU A 807 5.33 -11.27 2.00
C LEU A 807 5.63 -10.06 2.90
N SER A 808 6.65 -9.28 2.57
CA SER A 808 7.00 -8.05 3.28
C SER A 808 6.18 -6.84 2.82
N GLY A 809 5.58 -6.91 1.63
CA GLY A 809 4.95 -5.76 0.99
C GLY A 809 5.96 -4.74 0.46
N SER A 810 7.23 -5.12 0.34
CA SER A 810 8.34 -4.24 -0.06
C SER A 810 8.90 -4.65 -1.41
N ILE A 811 8.50 -3.98 -2.50
CA ILE A 811 9.06 -4.21 -3.84
C ILE A 811 10.47 -3.63 -3.91
N LEU A 812 11.47 -4.44 -4.30
CA LEU A 812 12.88 -4.06 -4.40
C LEU A 812 13.31 -3.73 -5.83
N ASP A 813 12.54 -4.11 -6.85
CA ASP A 813 12.87 -3.82 -8.26
C ASP A 813 12.77 -2.31 -8.58
N LEU A 814 13.93 -1.72 -8.84
CA LEU A 814 14.14 -0.30 -9.11
C LEU A 814 14.02 0.07 -10.59
N SER A 815 13.90 -0.90 -11.51
CA SER A 815 14.06 -0.68 -12.95
C SER A 815 12.88 0.04 -13.61
N LYS A 816 11.67 0.02 -13.03
CA LYS A 816 10.53 0.79 -13.55
C LYS A 816 9.95 1.73 -12.49
N PRO A 817 9.82 3.04 -12.75
CA PRO A 817 9.22 4.00 -11.82
C PRO A 817 7.78 3.66 -11.43
N SER A 818 7.02 3.01 -12.33
CA SER A 818 5.64 2.55 -12.10
C SER A 818 5.53 1.51 -10.97
N HIS A 819 6.53 0.65 -10.76
CA HIS A 819 6.56 -0.28 -9.61
C HIS A 819 6.77 0.43 -8.27
N ARG A 820 7.35 1.64 -8.25
CA ARG A 820 7.64 2.41 -7.02
C ARG A 820 6.40 3.08 -6.40
N LYS A 821 5.29 3.15 -7.15
CA LYS A 821 4.05 3.86 -6.77
C LYS A 821 2.83 2.95 -6.57
N LYS A 822 2.96 1.63 -6.75
CA LYS A 822 1.83 0.70 -6.57
C LYS A 822 1.40 0.65 -5.10
N ASP A 823 0.10 0.79 -4.86
CA ASP A 823 -0.49 0.50 -3.54
C ASP A 823 -0.32 -0.99 -3.26
N MET A 824 0.43 -1.31 -2.20
CA MET A 824 0.71 -2.69 -1.78
C MET A 824 -0.32 -3.23 -0.80
N GLN A 825 -1.29 -2.41 -0.38
CA GLN A 825 -2.34 -2.86 0.53
C GLN A 825 -3.19 -4.01 -0.05
N PRO A 826 -3.62 -3.99 -1.32
CA PRO A 826 -4.25 -5.13 -2.00
C PRO A 826 -3.43 -6.42 -1.91
N VAL A 827 -2.12 -6.31 -2.16
CA VAL A 827 -1.17 -7.43 -2.12
C VAL A 827 -1.10 -8.01 -0.71
N ASN A 828 -0.87 -7.14 0.29
CA ASN A 828 -0.78 -7.53 1.70
C ASN A 828 -2.07 -8.23 2.17
N ASN A 829 -3.24 -7.71 1.78
CA ASN A 829 -4.53 -8.31 2.11
C ASN A 829 -4.70 -9.70 1.47
N ALA A 830 -4.33 -9.86 0.20
CA ALA A 830 -4.40 -11.14 -0.50
C ALA A 830 -3.49 -12.20 0.15
N VAL A 831 -2.25 -11.80 0.51
CA VAL A 831 -1.29 -12.67 1.21
C VAL A 831 -1.82 -13.07 2.59
N MET A 832 -2.37 -12.13 3.36
CA MET A 832 -2.96 -12.43 4.68
C MET A 832 -4.14 -13.41 4.57
N SER A 833 -5.01 -13.21 3.58
CA SER A 833 -6.14 -14.11 3.31
C SER A 833 -5.65 -15.53 2.93
N LEU A 834 -4.63 -15.63 2.06
CA LEU A 834 -4.02 -16.92 1.71
C LEU A 834 -3.43 -17.64 2.95
N ARG A 835 -2.72 -16.91 3.81
CA ARG A 835 -2.14 -17.47 5.04
C ARG A 835 -3.21 -17.94 6.03
N ARG A 836 -4.27 -17.15 6.24
CA ARG A 836 -5.42 -17.57 7.06
C ARG A 836 -6.09 -18.81 6.46
N LYS A 837 -6.23 -18.87 5.14
CA LYS A 837 -6.78 -20.05 4.47
C LYS A 837 -5.89 -21.28 4.66
N ALA A 838 -4.57 -21.13 4.56
CA ALA A 838 -3.64 -22.22 4.85
C ALA A 838 -3.83 -22.75 6.28
N ARG A 839 -3.98 -21.87 7.29
CA ARG A 839 -4.34 -22.28 8.66
C ARG A 839 -5.63 -23.13 8.70
N THR A 840 -6.67 -22.75 7.93
CA THR A 840 -7.90 -23.58 7.88
C THR A 840 -7.70 -24.96 7.25
N TRP A 841 -6.76 -25.12 6.30
CA TRP A 841 -6.43 -26.43 5.73
C TRP A 841 -5.77 -27.32 6.78
N PHE A 842 -4.90 -26.73 7.60
CA PHE A 842 -4.27 -27.40 8.72
C PHE A 842 -5.31 -27.95 9.73
N SER A 843 -6.31 -27.15 10.10
CA SER A 843 -7.34 -27.57 11.08
C SER A 843 -8.34 -28.62 10.57
N LYS A 844 -8.61 -28.71 9.26
CA LYS A 844 -9.67 -29.57 8.70
C LYS A 844 -9.31 -31.06 8.57
N GLY A 845 -8.05 -31.44 8.78
CA GLY A 845 -7.58 -32.83 8.64
C GLY A 845 -7.81 -33.75 9.86
N ASN A 846 -8.52 -33.30 10.90
CA ASN A 846 -8.74 -34.06 12.15
C ASN A 846 -9.79 -35.17 12.00
N LYS A 847 -9.57 -36.13 11.10
CA LYS A 847 -10.46 -37.29 10.88
C LYS A 847 -9.91 -38.59 11.50
N SER A 848 -9.53 -38.58 12.78
CA SER A 848 -9.47 -39.79 13.63
C SER A 848 -8.87 -39.47 15.01
N GLY A 849 -9.69 -39.49 16.05
CA GLY A 849 -9.39 -39.87 17.45
C GLY A 849 -8.20 -39.29 18.23
N VAL A 850 -6.99 -39.23 17.68
CA VAL A 850 -5.77 -38.68 18.28
C VAL A 850 -4.92 -38.05 17.17
N CYS A 851 -5.28 -36.83 16.75
CA CYS A 851 -4.42 -36.05 15.85
C CYS A 851 -3.35 -35.34 16.68
N ASP A 852 -2.08 -35.76 16.54
CA ASP A 852 -0.96 -34.99 17.08
C ASP A 852 -0.73 -33.77 16.16
N VAL A 853 -1.28 -32.63 16.59
CA VAL A 853 -1.16 -31.34 15.90
C VAL A 853 0.31 -30.98 15.65
N TYR A 854 1.22 -31.38 16.54
CA TYR A 854 2.65 -31.10 16.40
C TYR A 854 3.32 -32.02 15.37
N ALA A 855 2.93 -33.30 15.30
CA ALA A 855 3.37 -34.21 14.24
C ALA A 855 2.95 -33.69 12.85
N LYS A 856 1.72 -33.17 12.74
CA LYS A 856 1.23 -32.54 11.51
C LYS A 856 2.01 -31.26 11.14
N ALA A 857 2.28 -30.39 12.11
CA ALA A 857 3.07 -29.18 11.89
C ALA A 857 4.53 -29.51 11.50
N SER A 858 5.09 -30.55 12.12
CA SER A 858 6.39 -31.13 11.77
C SER A 858 6.42 -31.58 10.31
N ALA A 859 5.37 -32.26 9.83
CA ALA A 859 5.26 -32.67 8.44
C ALA A 859 5.26 -31.48 7.46
N TRP A 860 4.54 -30.40 7.77
CA TRP A 860 4.52 -29.16 6.97
C TRP A 860 5.92 -28.53 6.85
N TYR A 861 6.65 -28.47 7.95
CA TYR A 861 8.05 -28.03 7.94
C TYR A 861 8.92 -28.98 7.11
N HIS A 862 8.76 -30.29 7.32
CA HIS A 862 9.58 -31.32 6.68
C HIS A 862 9.50 -31.29 5.15
N VAL A 863 8.29 -31.27 4.59
CA VAL A 863 8.08 -31.22 3.12
C VAL A 863 8.57 -29.91 2.48
N THR A 864 8.81 -28.89 3.28
CA THR A 864 9.27 -27.57 2.84
C THR A 864 10.79 -27.45 2.90
N TYR A 865 11.42 -27.99 3.94
CA TYR A 865 12.86 -27.78 4.22
C TYR A 865 13.73 -29.00 3.91
N HIS A 866 13.20 -30.22 3.99
CA HIS A 866 14.01 -31.42 3.80
C HIS A 866 14.45 -31.57 2.34
N HIS A 867 15.71 -31.96 2.14
CA HIS A 867 16.33 -32.00 0.80
C HIS A 867 15.63 -32.98 -0.16
N SER A 868 15.03 -34.06 0.34
CA SER A 868 14.31 -35.06 -0.46
C SER A 868 13.10 -34.48 -1.20
N TYR A 869 12.45 -33.45 -0.64
CA TYR A 869 11.27 -32.80 -1.22
C TYR A 869 11.61 -31.50 -1.96
N ARG A 870 12.90 -31.17 -2.04
CA ARG A 870 13.43 -29.99 -2.75
C ARG A 870 14.12 -30.31 -4.07
N GLN A 871 14.37 -31.58 -4.38
CA GLN A 871 15.01 -31.96 -5.64
C GLN A 871 14.02 -31.81 -6.81
N GLY A 872 14.42 -31.01 -7.81
CA GLY A 872 13.75 -30.94 -9.12
C GLY A 872 12.69 -29.84 -9.32
N MET A 873 12.86 -28.59 -8.89
CA MET A 873 11.80 -27.59 -9.03
C MET A 873 12.25 -26.23 -9.60
N ASP A 874 11.49 -25.81 -10.62
CA ASP A 874 11.27 -24.44 -11.08
C ASP A 874 10.77 -23.52 -9.94
N ARG A 875 10.51 -22.25 -10.29
CA ARG A 875 10.07 -21.04 -9.54
C ARG A 875 9.07 -21.20 -8.35
N ASP A 876 8.60 -22.41 -8.02
CA ASP A 876 7.44 -22.71 -7.16
C ASP A 876 7.76 -23.31 -5.78
N ASN A 877 8.99 -23.14 -5.26
CA ASN A 877 9.41 -23.71 -3.96
C ASN A 877 9.54 -22.65 -2.85
N PHE A 878 8.40 -22.21 -2.31
CA PHE A 878 8.32 -21.16 -1.30
C PHE A 878 8.58 -21.64 0.14
N LEU A 879 9.22 -20.80 0.95
CA LEU A 879 9.62 -21.07 2.34
C LEU A 879 8.54 -20.74 3.36
N SER A 880 7.59 -19.87 3.01
CA SER A 880 6.58 -19.32 3.93
C SER A 880 5.43 -20.27 4.29
N PHE A 881 5.23 -21.35 3.52
CA PHE A 881 4.15 -22.31 3.74
C PHE A 881 4.02 -22.80 5.20
N PRO A 882 5.06 -23.41 5.82
CA PRO A 882 4.96 -23.90 7.19
C PRO A 882 4.79 -22.76 8.20
N TRP A 883 5.32 -21.58 7.93
CA TRP A 883 5.16 -20.41 8.80
C TRP A 883 3.73 -19.82 8.81
N CYS A 884 2.82 -20.37 8.01
CA CYS A 884 1.39 -20.11 8.17
C CYS A 884 0.88 -20.57 9.54
N ILE A 885 1.50 -21.58 10.15
CA ILE A 885 1.17 -22.14 11.49
C ILE A 885 2.32 -21.88 12.48
N CYS A 886 2.82 -20.64 12.48
CA CYS A 886 3.99 -20.22 13.26
C CYS A 886 3.91 -20.59 14.75
N ASP A 887 2.76 -20.39 15.36
CA ASP A 887 2.40 -20.77 16.72
C ASP A 887 2.80 -22.22 17.05
N GLU A 888 2.48 -23.15 16.15
CA GLU A 888 2.67 -24.58 16.40
C GLU A 888 4.15 -24.96 16.23
N LEU A 889 4.82 -24.37 15.23
CA LEU A 889 6.26 -24.57 15.01
C LEU A 889 7.09 -23.98 16.14
N VAL A 890 6.70 -22.81 16.65
CA VAL A 890 7.35 -22.15 17.78
C VAL A 890 7.18 -22.98 19.05
N HIS A 891 6.01 -23.59 19.27
CA HIS A 891 5.80 -24.52 20.37
C HIS A 891 6.75 -25.73 20.28
N ILE A 892 6.79 -26.41 19.12
CA ILE A 892 7.71 -27.54 18.87
C ILE A 892 9.15 -27.13 19.17
N LYS A 893 9.58 -25.97 18.68
CA LYS A 893 10.94 -25.46 18.88
C LYS A 893 11.25 -25.28 20.37
N ARG A 894 10.36 -24.62 21.12
CA ARG A 894 10.53 -24.33 22.56
C ARG A 894 10.57 -25.61 23.39
N GLU A 895 9.72 -26.58 23.08
CA GLU A 895 9.65 -27.85 23.81
C GLU A 895 10.90 -28.71 23.57
N ASN A 896 11.31 -28.87 22.31
CA ASN A 896 12.48 -29.67 21.96
C ASN A 896 13.79 -29.00 22.39
N ALA A 897 13.87 -27.67 22.35
CA ALA A 897 14.99 -26.92 22.93
C ALA A 897 15.08 -27.13 24.45
N SER A 898 13.95 -27.09 25.17
CA SER A 898 13.89 -27.38 26.61
C SER A 898 14.36 -28.80 26.94
N LYS A 899 13.86 -29.82 26.21
CA LYS A 899 14.31 -31.22 26.36
C LYS A 899 15.81 -31.37 26.09
N ARG A 900 16.34 -30.68 25.09
CA ARG A 900 17.78 -30.67 24.77
C ARG A 900 18.61 -29.99 25.87
N ALA A 901 18.13 -28.90 26.45
CA ALA A 901 18.78 -28.21 27.56
C ALA A 901 18.82 -29.10 28.82
N LEU A 902 17.72 -29.77 29.15
CA LEU A 902 17.65 -30.77 30.21
C LEU A 902 18.66 -31.91 30.01
N ARG A 903 18.73 -32.47 28.80
CA ARG A 903 19.71 -33.52 28.44
C ARG A 903 21.17 -33.03 28.54
N ARG A 904 21.46 -31.78 28.16
CA ARG A 904 22.79 -31.17 28.31
C ARG A 904 23.16 -30.99 29.78
N SER A 905 22.22 -30.54 30.60
CA SER A 905 22.44 -30.40 32.05
C SER A 905 22.71 -31.76 32.71
N SER A 906 21.96 -32.80 32.35
CA SER A 906 22.21 -34.16 32.86
C SER A 906 23.56 -34.71 32.39
N LEU A 907 23.96 -34.43 31.14
CA LEU A 907 25.25 -34.86 30.59
C LEU A 907 26.42 -34.11 31.24
N GLN A 908 26.29 -32.80 31.49
CA GLN A 908 27.29 -32.03 32.25
C GLN A 908 27.44 -32.56 33.67
N LYS A 909 26.34 -32.91 34.35
CA LYS A 909 26.40 -33.56 35.67
C LYS A 909 27.11 -34.92 35.61
N LEU A 910 26.91 -35.69 34.54
CA LEU A 910 27.59 -36.98 34.32
C LEU A 910 29.09 -36.79 34.05
N ILE A 911 29.47 -35.84 33.20
CA ILE A 911 30.87 -35.49 32.90
C ILE A 911 31.58 -35.00 34.16
N TYR A 912 30.92 -34.15 34.97
CA TYR A 912 31.47 -33.67 36.24
C TYR A 912 31.71 -34.84 37.22
N ARG A 913 30.78 -35.80 37.31
CA ARG A 913 30.96 -37.02 38.11
C ARG A 913 32.11 -37.90 37.61
N LEU A 914 32.26 -38.07 36.29
CA LEU A 914 33.38 -38.79 35.67
C LEU A 914 34.72 -38.10 35.93
N PHE A 915 34.77 -36.77 35.87
CA PHE A 915 35.96 -35.99 36.16
C PHE A 915 36.39 -36.11 37.63
N LEU A 916 35.44 -36.07 38.57
CA LEU A 916 35.66 -36.35 40.00
C LEU A 916 36.21 -37.78 40.23
N TRP A 917 35.67 -38.77 39.51
CA TRP A 917 36.15 -40.16 39.56
C TRP A 917 37.59 -40.29 39.03
N LEU A 918 37.91 -39.65 37.91
CA LEU A 918 39.26 -39.60 37.36
C LEU A 918 40.26 -38.93 38.31
N LEU A 919 39.86 -37.83 38.96
CA LEU A 919 40.69 -37.15 39.96
C LEU A 919 40.97 -38.05 41.17
N PHE A 920 39.93 -38.74 41.66
CA PHE A 920 40.08 -39.70 42.75
C PHE A 920 41.03 -40.85 42.38
N PHE A 921 40.93 -41.39 41.17
CA PHE A 921 41.81 -42.45 40.68
C PHE A 921 43.25 -41.99 40.51
N LEU A 922 43.47 -40.75 40.05
CA LEU A 922 44.80 -40.11 39.98
C LEU A 922 45.40 -39.90 41.38
N CYS A 923 44.61 -39.43 42.34
CA CYS A 923 45.04 -39.31 43.74
C CYS A 923 45.39 -40.68 44.34
N LEU A 924 44.60 -41.72 44.04
CA LEU A 924 44.89 -43.09 44.49
C LEU A 924 46.18 -43.64 43.86
N LEU A 925 46.39 -43.42 42.56
CA LEU A 925 47.62 -43.78 41.86
C LEU A 925 48.84 -43.03 42.42
N LEU A 926 48.71 -41.74 42.71
CA LEU A 926 49.75 -40.96 43.39
C LEU A 926 50.03 -41.51 44.80
N LEU A 927 49.00 -41.90 45.55
CA LEU A 927 49.15 -42.50 46.88
C LEU A 927 49.87 -43.85 46.79
N ILE A 928 49.50 -44.68 45.81
CA ILE A 928 50.16 -45.96 45.53
C ILE A 928 51.61 -45.72 45.09
N PHE A 929 51.89 -44.73 44.25
CA PHE A 929 53.26 -44.39 43.82
C PHE A 929 54.12 -43.88 44.98
N VAL A 930 53.54 -43.11 45.92
CA VAL A 930 54.21 -42.68 47.16
C VAL A 930 54.45 -43.86 48.11
N LEU A 931 53.51 -44.82 48.18
CA LEU A 931 53.67 -46.02 48.99
C LEU A 931 54.72 -46.97 48.41
N ILE A 932 54.77 -47.14 47.07
CA ILE A 932 55.77 -47.97 46.39
C ILE A 932 57.19 -47.39 46.51
N ASN A 933 57.35 -46.06 46.49
CA ASN A 933 58.67 -45.43 46.72
C ASN A 933 59.12 -45.41 48.19
N LYS A 934 58.30 -45.92 49.12
CA LYS A 934 58.62 -46.02 50.56
C LYS A 934 59.05 -47.42 51.00
N TYR A 935 59.17 -48.37 50.07
CA TYR A 935 59.61 -49.74 50.30
C TYR A 935 60.86 -50.09 49.50
#